data_AF-A0A7N5JG32-F1
#
_entry.id   AF-A0A7N5JG32-F1
#
_cell.length_a   1.000
_cell.length_b   1.000
_cell.length_c   1.000
_cell.angle_alpha   90.00
_cell.angle_beta   90.00
_cell.angle_gamma   90.00
#
_symmetry.space_group_name_H-M   'P 1'
#
loop_
_entity.id
_entity.type
_entity.pdbx_description
1 polymer ?
#
loop_
_entity_poly.entity_id
_entity_poly.type
_entity_poly.pdbx_seq_one_letter_code
_entity_poly.pdbx_strand_id
1 'polypeptide(L)'
;MVGWRVVVLCLWVSCGSAARQLEYSVLEETERGVAVGNVSADLGLSAAALSLRNFRFLSSYLEPYFGVDLASGSLVVLEPADRERLCETKAVCVLTYELVLEDPLELHTMRVHVVDTNDNSPVFPAGDVQLHIPEFLMPGARFTLPNAQDTDEGSNGVLSYSLSPSQHFRLIMGSRVDGSEYPELVLEKALDREQRATHQLVLTARDSGQPARSGDAQVTITVVDTNDNAPVFERTVYRARVPETAPNGTVLLRVQASDPDEGSNGEIRYSLSNGTRASLRHHFDVHPRSGEVRVAASLGPPETLLEAYIEARDEGTFGLASTVKLLVEVTDVNDHAPEVNLLTLSSSVSEDAAPGTVIALLSLRDEDLGPNGKVICSMSSGGPFKLKASFDNYYSLLTDGPLDREQVSEYQVLITASDGGSPPLSTRRTLTVSVADVNDNSPSFAQPQQELFVAENNGPGASLGRVFAQDPDLGKNGLVFYELLDMLSERQTASSFVAVESDSGAITAKTSFDFERLRGFHFQVEARDGGIPPRSATVTVNLFVVDRNDNAPVILFPVPRNGSVPVEIVPRSAGSGHLVTKVVAEDADSGSNAWLSYHISQASDSSLFRISASMGELRTARLILPTDAIKQRLVVVVQDRGEPSLSSSITLGVLLSNSAPQILPDFEDTWETGGHLSTQNLYLVIALACISFLFLGCLLFFVCIKVNQSPVHCSQSCCRSAEELRYGRKMASNPCMTSATIDVTTVERFSQTYLYRASLGLGSDNNSLLFRGEYSAADLRNLATGVGLNLPISCIHIRNRKGDHINVNATPRQPNPDWRYSASLRAGMHSSVHLEEAGILRAGPGGPDQQWPTVSSATPEPEAGEVSPPVGAGVNSNSWTFKYGPGNPKQSGPEPKKQTQVSFLLRRKGEASQSRQ
;
A
#
# COMPACT_ATOMS: atom_id res chain seq x y z
N MET A 1 63.36 97.07 12.79
CA MET A 1 63.59 98.52 12.89
C MET A 1 63.69 98.88 14.36
N VAL A 2 64.63 99.74 14.76
CA VAL A 2 64.82 100.09 16.19
C VAL A 2 63.84 101.18 16.59
N GLY A 3 63.02 100.92 17.62
CA GLY A 3 62.09 101.88 18.19
C GLY A 3 62.31 102.00 19.70
N TRP A 4 63.23 102.87 20.12
CA TRP A 4 63.45 103.15 21.54
C TRP A 4 62.20 103.73 22.20
N ARG A 5 61.75 103.12 23.31
CA ARG A 5 60.82 103.76 24.25
C ARG A 5 61.59 104.25 25.46
N VAL A 6 61.72 105.58 25.56
CA VAL A 6 62.30 106.23 26.75
C VAL A 6 61.29 106.11 27.90
N VAL A 7 61.66 105.39 28.95
CA VAL A 7 60.93 105.41 30.23
C VAL A 7 61.45 106.60 31.05
N VAL A 8 60.54 107.43 31.55
CA VAL A 8 60.88 108.66 32.28
C VAL A 8 61.11 108.33 33.75
N LEU A 9 62.35 108.57 34.23
CA LEU A 9 62.73 108.34 35.63
C LEU A 9 62.26 109.51 36.52
N CYS A 10 61.12 109.34 37.20
CA CYS A 10 60.57 110.33 38.13
C CYS A 10 61.31 110.34 39.48
N LEU A 11 62.45 111.04 39.55
CA LEU A 11 63.19 111.30 40.79
C LEU A 11 62.38 112.18 41.76
N TRP A 12 61.78 111.55 42.78
CA TRP A 12 61.24 112.26 43.95
C TRP A 12 62.35 112.49 44.98
N VAL A 13 62.70 113.74 45.24
CA VAL A 13 63.63 114.13 46.31
C VAL A 13 62.84 114.58 47.54
N SER A 14 62.47 113.63 48.39
CA SER A 14 62.02 113.91 49.77
C SER A 14 63.20 113.81 50.72
N CYS A 15 63.50 114.90 51.42
CA CYS A 15 64.58 114.91 52.43
C CYS A 15 64.05 114.33 53.75
N GLY A 16 64.48 113.12 54.09
CA GLY A 16 64.15 112.45 55.35
C GLY A 16 64.93 111.14 55.49
N SER A 17 65.53 110.91 56.67
CA SER A 17 66.35 109.72 56.93
C SER A 17 65.49 108.49 57.20
N ALA A 18 65.32 107.65 56.19
CA ALA A 18 64.77 106.29 56.29
C ALA A 18 65.69 105.32 55.54
N ALA A 19 65.75 104.06 55.98
CA ALA A 19 66.64 103.07 55.37
C ALA A 19 66.25 102.80 53.90
N ARG A 20 67.22 102.94 52.98
CA ARG A 20 67.05 102.56 51.57
C ARG A 20 67.01 101.04 51.47
N GLN A 21 65.89 100.51 50.99
CA GLN A 21 65.78 99.16 50.44
C GLN A 21 66.20 99.21 48.97
N LEU A 22 67.02 98.24 48.55
CA LEU A 22 67.45 98.07 47.15
C LEU A 22 66.65 96.93 46.53
N GLU A 23 66.17 97.12 45.30
CA GLU A 23 65.45 96.09 44.54
C GLU A 23 66.02 96.01 43.13
N TYR A 24 66.48 94.82 42.75
CA TYR A 24 67.03 94.50 41.43
C TYR A 24 66.21 93.37 40.80
N SER A 25 66.20 93.31 39.47
CA SER A 25 65.59 92.23 38.69
C SER A 25 66.62 91.64 37.74
N VAL A 26 66.71 90.31 37.70
CA VAL A 26 67.61 89.55 36.81
C VAL A 26 66.83 88.40 36.20
N LEU A 27 67.11 88.04 34.95
CA LEU A 27 66.56 86.82 34.37
C LEU A 27 67.19 85.61 35.04
N GLU A 28 66.43 84.53 35.17
CA GLU A 28 67.01 83.23 35.50
C GLU A 28 68.00 82.73 34.43
N GLU A 29 68.81 81.73 34.78
CA GLU A 29 69.88 81.17 33.94
C GLU A 29 70.84 82.20 33.29
N THR A 30 70.89 83.43 33.83
CA THR A 30 71.82 84.47 33.41
C THR A 30 73.26 84.01 33.61
N GLU A 31 74.09 84.17 32.58
CA GLU A 31 75.50 83.74 32.60
C GLU A 31 76.30 84.32 33.79
N ARG A 32 77.16 83.47 34.35
CA ARG A 32 78.08 83.82 35.44
C ARG A 32 78.95 85.03 35.10
N GLY A 33 79.01 86.00 36.00
CA GLY A 33 79.80 87.22 35.87
C GLY A 33 79.08 88.39 35.20
N VAL A 34 77.84 88.21 34.71
CA VAL A 34 77.00 89.32 34.23
C VAL A 34 76.69 90.28 35.38
N ALA A 35 76.78 91.58 35.11
CA ALA A 35 76.44 92.63 36.07
C ALA A 35 74.96 93.03 35.96
N VAL A 36 74.25 93.01 37.09
CA VAL A 36 72.79 93.23 37.19
C VAL A 36 72.44 94.70 37.47
N GLY A 37 73.23 95.39 38.30
CA GLY A 37 72.99 96.77 38.73
C GLY A 37 74.15 97.32 39.57
N ASN A 38 74.19 98.63 39.84
CA ASN A 38 75.31 99.25 40.57
C ASN A 38 74.94 99.66 42.00
N VAL A 39 75.14 98.72 42.93
CA VAL A 39 74.89 98.87 44.37
C VAL A 39 75.59 100.09 44.96
N SER A 40 76.80 100.43 44.52
CA SER A 40 77.48 101.63 45.04
C SER A 40 76.74 102.91 44.66
N ALA A 41 76.35 103.07 43.40
CA ALA A 41 75.65 104.25 42.90
C ALA A 41 74.24 104.37 43.50
N ASP A 42 73.51 103.26 43.64
CA ASP A 42 72.14 103.25 44.18
C ASP A 42 72.12 103.51 45.71
N LEU A 43 73.21 103.18 46.43
CA LEU A 43 73.44 103.64 47.80
C LEU A 43 73.93 105.10 47.89
N GLY A 44 74.28 105.74 46.77
CA GLY A 44 74.83 107.10 46.74
C GLY A 44 76.31 107.19 47.11
N LEU A 45 77.03 106.08 47.01
CA LEU A 45 78.44 105.91 47.37
C LEU A 45 79.30 105.76 46.10
N SER A 46 80.62 105.96 46.22
CA SER A 46 81.55 105.52 45.19
C SER A 46 81.95 104.06 45.43
N ALA A 47 82.34 103.32 44.39
CA ALA A 47 82.83 101.95 44.54
C ALA A 47 83.99 101.84 45.55
N ALA A 48 84.93 102.80 45.52
CA ALA A 48 86.01 102.91 46.49
C ALA A 48 85.54 103.14 47.94
N ALA A 49 84.36 103.74 48.16
CA ALA A 49 83.80 103.88 49.50
C ALA A 49 83.27 102.55 50.07
N LEU A 50 82.85 101.59 49.23
CA LEU A 50 82.46 100.25 49.70
C LEU A 50 83.66 99.49 50.30
N SER A 51 84.80 99.52 49.61
CA SER A 51 86.02 98.85 50.09
C SER A 51 86.66 99.55 51.30
N LEU A 52 86.53 100.89 51.40
CA LEU A 52 86.97 101.65 52.57
C LEU A 52 86.08 101.44 53.82
N ARG A 53 84.80 101.09 53.65
CA ARG A 53 83.81 100.93 54.75
C ARG A 53 83.52 99.48 55.13
N ASN A 54 84.47 98.59 54.90
CA ASN A 54 84.40 97.16 55.27
C ASN A 54 83.09 96.47 54.82
N PHE A 55 82.63 96.77 53.61
CA PHE A 55 81.35 96.27 53.08
C PHE A 55 81.24 94.75 53.18
N ARG A 56 80.16 94.26 53.80
CA ARG A 56 79.83 92.83 53.85
C ARG A 56 78.51 92.55 53.14
N PHE A 57 78.54 91.52 52.31
CA PHE A 57 77.40 90.96 51.62
C PHE A 57 76.97 89.67 52.32
N LEU A 58 75.80 89.66 52.94
CA LEU A 58 75.29 88.53 53.71
C LEU A 58 74.08 87.91 52.99
N SER A 59 73.98 86.58 53.07
CA SER A 59 72.91 85.79 52.48
C SER A 59 72.38 84.77 53.47
N SER A 60 71.11 84.41 53.34
CA SER A 60 70.49 83.29 54.05
C SER A 60 70.74 81.93 53.38
N TYR A 61 71.26 81.93 52.15
CA TYR A 61 71.58 80.72 51.38
C TYR A 61 73.04 80.29 51.64
N LEU A 62 73.29 78.98 51.62
CA LEU A 62 74.62 78.38 51.87
C LEU A 62 75.68 78.83 50.85
N GLU A 63 75.26 79.00 49.60
CA GLU A 63 76.04 79.60 48.52
C GLU A 63 75.20 80.74 47.91
N PRO A 64 75.74 81.96 47.78
CA PRO A 64 74.97 83.10 47.28
C PRO A 64 75.00 83.17 45.74
N TYR A 65 73.82 83.17 45.11
CA TYR A 65 73.67 83.28 43.65
C TYR A 65 74.19 84.60 43.07
N PHE A 66 74.16 85.67 43.87
CA PHE A 66 74.68 86.98 43.50
C PHE A 66 75.70 87.47 44.53
N GLY A 67 76.62 88.33 44.11
CA GLY A 67 77.56 89.02 44.99
C GLY A 67 77.87 90.42 44.46
N VAL A 68 78.55 91.25 45.24
CA VAL A 68 78.95 92.61 44.79
C VAL A 68 80.43 92.64 44.52
N ASP A 69 80.81 92.98 43.29
CA ASP A 69 82.19 93.31 42.95
C ASP A 69 82.59 94.63 43.62
N LEU A 70 83.55 94.57 44.53
CA LEU A 70 84.07 95.72 45.27
C LEU A 70 84.88 96.70 44.40
N ALA A 71 85.32 96.30 43.20
CA ALA A 71 86.07 97.18 42.31
C ALA A 71 85.16 98.13 41.49
N SER A 72 84.06 97.62 40.93
CA SER A 72 83.06 98.40 40.19
C SER A 72 81.87 98.87 41.04
N GLY A 73 81.65 98.26 42.20
CA GLY A 73 80.47 98.48 43.04
C GLY A 73 79.19 97.85 42.47
N SER A 74 79.31 96.85 41.59
CA SER A 74 78.18 96.24 40.86
C SER A 74 77.76 94.90 41.44
N LEU A 75 76.45 94.64 41.46
CA LEU A 75 75.88 93.32 41.69
C LEU A 75 76.18 92.43 40.47
N VAL A 76 76.77 91.26 40.70
CA VAL A 76 77.16 90.29 39.67
C VAL A 76 76.62 88.90 39.97
N VAL A 77 76.30 88.13 38.93
CA VAL A 77 75.89 86.72 39.05
C VAL A 77 77.11 85.85 39.39
N LEU A 78 77.02 85.08 40.47
CA LEU A 78 78.08 84.17 40.93
C LEU A 78 77.86 82.74 40.46
N GLU A 79 76.63 82.25 40.46
CA GLU A 79 76.17 81.03 39.80
C GLU A 79 74.78 81.30 39.21
N PRO A 80 74.38 80.64 38.11
CA PRO A 80 73.02 80.75 37.56
C PRO A 80 71.96 80.40 38.61
N ALA A 81 70.86 81.15 38.61
CA ALA A 81 69.71 80.90 39.47
C ALA A 81 68.59 80.31 38.60
N ASP A 82 68.24 79.06 38.88
CA ASP A 82 67.14 78.27 38.27
C ASP A 82 65.87 78.49 39.12
N ARG A 83 64.83 79.10 38.52
CA ARG A 83 63.64 79.60 39.25
C ARG A 83 62.73 78.43 39.65
N GLU A 84 62.54 77.44 38.78
CA GLU A 84 61.67 76.29 39.01
C GLU A 84 62.12 75.51 40.25
N ARG A 85 63.43 75.34 40.44
CA ARG A 85 64.01 74.67 41.61
C ARG A 85 64.07 75.55 42.86
N LEU A 86 64.28 76.86 42.73
CA LEU A 86 64.37 77.78 43.88
C LEU A 86 62.98 78.16 44.44
N CYS A 87 62.01 78.30 43.55
CA CYS A 87 60.72 78.92 43.81
C CYS A 87 59.53 78.03 43.48
N GLU A 88 59.68 76.99 42.66
CA GLU A 88 58.60 76.08 42.26
C GLU A 88 57.38 76.88 41.74
N THR A 89 56.24 76.76 42.41
CA THR A 89 54.96 77.39 42.05
C THR A 89 54.71 78.75 42.73
N LYS A 90 55.73 79.37 43.33
CA LYS A 90 55.61 80.67 44.01
C LYS A 90 55.57 81.82 43.00
N ALA A 91 54.40 82.46 42.88
CA ALA A 91 54.12 83.58 41.96
C ALA A 91 54.92 84.90 42.15
N VAL A 92 56.01 84.88 42.94
CA VAL A 92 57.09 85.88 42.94
C VAL A 92 58.37 85.21 43.47
N CYS A 93 59.41 85.08 42.65
CA CYS A 93 60.70 84.57 43.10
C CYS A 93 61.63 85.70 43.57
N VAL A 94 61.90 85.80 44.88
CA VAL A 94 62.71 86.88 45.47
C VAL A 94 63.77 86.32 46.41
N LEU A 95 65.04 86.49 46.04
CA LEU A 95 66.18 86.20 46.90
C LEU A 95 66.54 87.48 47.69
N THR A 96 66.55 87.39 49.02
CA THR A 96 66.85 88.54 49.91
C THR A 96 68.24 88.42 50.51
N TYR A 97 68.96 89.54 50.51
CA TYR A 97 70.34 89.68 50.99
C TYR A 97 70.45 90.91 51.91
N GLU A 98 71.42 90.88 52.82
CA GLU A 98 71.68 91.96 53.78
C GLU A 98 73.06 92.57 53.50
N LEU A 99 73.12 93.89 53.36
CA LEU A 99 74.33 94.65 53.08
C LEU A 99 74.73 95.46 54.30
N VAL A 100 75.93 95.24 54.80
CA VAL A 100 76.47 95.94 55.99
C VAL A 100 77.63 96.84 55.57
N LEU A 101 77.60 98.10 55.99
CA LEU A 101 78.72 99.03 55.91
C LEU A 101 79.09 99.51 57.31
N GLU A 102 80.38 99.70 57.56
CA GLU A 102 80.90 100.22 58.83
C GLU A 102 81.33 101.71 58.68
N ASP A 103 81.49 102.41 59.80
CA ASP A 103 81.88 103.83 59.92
C ASP A 103 81.22 104.82 58.93
N PRO A 104 79.96 105.25 59.17
CA PRO A 104 79.04 104.82 60.24
C PRO A 104 78.49 103.40 59.99
N LEU A 105 77.94 102.75 61.02
CA LEU A 105 77.28 101.46 60.83
C LEU A 105 75.93 101.65 60.12
N GLU A 106 75.82 101.13 58.90
CA GLU A 106 74.61 101.18 58.05
C GLU A 106 74.24 99.77 57.59
N LEU A 107 72.94 99.44 57.67
CA LEU A 107 72.37 98.17 57.24
C LEU A 107 71.32 98.44 56.16
N HIS A 108 71.48 97.80 55.00
CA HIS A 108 70.54 97.89 53.89
C HIS A 108 70.06 96.50 53.50
N THR A 109 68.76 96.36 53.22
CA THR A 109 68.19 95.15 52.63
C THR A 109 68.21 95.26 51.11
N MET A 110 68.64 94.20 50.44
CA MET A 110 68.64 94.08 48.98
C MET A 110 67.80 92.88 48.57
N ARG A 111 66.84 93.10 47.69
CA ARG A 111 66.03 92.04 47.06
C ARG A 111 66.44 91.89 45.61
N VAL A 112 66.67 90.66 45.20
CA VAL A 112 66.86 90.30 43.79
C VAL A 112 65.66 89.46 43.37
N HIS A 113 64.84 90.03 42.50
CA HIS A 113 63.75 89.34 41.83
C HIS A 113 64.35 88.51 40.70
N VAL A 114 64.21 87.18 40.81
CA VAL A 114 64.51 86.27 39.70
C VAL A 114 63.29 86.30 38.78
N VAL A 115 63.51 86.66 37.52
CA VAL A 115 62.48 86.85 36.51
C VAL A 115 62.50 85.67 35.56
N ASP A 116 61.32 85.09 35.41
CA ASP A 116 61.04 83.90 34.63
C ASP A 116 61.44 84.00 33.15
N THR A 117 61.97 82.90 32.59
CA THR A 117 62.36 82.75 31.18
C THR A 117 61.73 81.48 30.59
N ASN A 118 61.34 81.51 29.31
CA ASN A 118 60.60 80.41 28.65
C ASN A 118 61.52 79.21 28.27
N ASP A 119 62.13 78.63 29.30
CA ASP A 119 63.24 77.68 29.29
C ASP A 119 62.78 76.20 29.31
N ASN A 120 61.60 75.91 29.88
CA ASN A 120 60.95 74.61 29.77
C ASN A 120 60.01 74.56 28.56
N SER A 121 59.07 73.62 28.52
CA SER A 121 58.15 73.40 27.40
C SER A 121 56.95 72.56 27.83
N PRO A 122 55.81 72.66 27.12
CA PRO A 122 54.61 71.93 27.50
C PRO A 122 54.83 70.43 27.35
N VAL A 123 54.60 69.64 28.40
CA VAL A 123 54.69 68.17 28.38
C VAL A 123 53.34 67.57 28.77
N PHE A 124 52.90 66.51 28.08
CA PHE A 124 51.74 65.71 28.48
C PHE A 124 52.18 64.55 29.39
N PRO A 125 51.96 64.60 30.73
CA PRO A 125 52.47 63.55 31.64
C PRO A 125 51.76 62.20 31.47
N ALA A 126 50.58 62.21 30.84
CA ALA A 126 49.82 61.01 30.51
C ALA A 126 50.30 60.30 29.22
N GLY A 127 51.15 60.96 28.41
CA GLY A 127 51.57 60.45 27.09
C GLY A 127 50.43 60.40 26.06
N ASP A 128 50.54 59.46 25.13
CA ASP A 128 49.58 59.27 24.03
C ASP A 128 48.22 58.77 24.52
N VAL A 129 47.15 59.29 23.91
CA VAL A 129 45.76 59.02 24.28
C VAL A 129 45.18 57.94 23.36
N GLN A 130 44.59 56.90 23.95
CA GLN A 130 43.79 55.92 23.22
C GLN A 130 42.32 56.06 23.62
N LEU A 131 41.45 56.30 22.63
CA LEU A 131 40.01 56.41 22.81
C LEU A 131 39.29 55.31 22.03
N HIS A 132 38.36 54.62 22.70
CA HIS A 132 37.44 53.66 22.08
C HIS A 132 36.07 54.32 22.00
N ILE A 133 35.63 54.68 20.78
CA ILE A 133 34.43 55.49 20.54
C ILE A 133 33.47 54.71 19.65
N PRO A 134 32.29 54.28 20.14
CA PRO A 134 31.32 53.58 19.31
C PRO A 134 30.61 54.52 18.33
N GLU A 135 30.27 54.02 17.14
CA GLU A 135 29.83 54.87 16.04
C GLU A 135 28.41 55.40 16.13
N PHE A 136 27.52 54.73 16.87
CA PHE A 136 26.15 55.18 17.12
C PHE A 136 26.06 56.53 17.86
N LEU A 137 27.19 57.07 18.33
CA LEU A 137 27.23 58.34 19.06
C LEU A 137 26.93 59.53 18.14
N MET A 138 25.90 60.29 18.54
CA MET A 138 25.48 61.47 17.83
C MET A 138 26.53 62.60 17.91
N PRO A 139 26.68 63.43 16.85
CA PRO A 139 27.45 64.66 16.91
C PRO A 139 27.09 65.53 18.11
N GLY A 140 28.10 66.05 18.79
CA GLY A 140 27.99 66.73 20.08
C GLY A 140 28.49 65.90 21.28
N ALA A 141 28.82 64.62 21.09
CA ALA A 141 29.53 63.82 22.10
C ALA A 141 30.90 64.45 22.45
N ARG A 142 31.26 64.44 23.74
CA ARG A 142 32.46 65.10 24.31
C ARG A 142 33.32 64.08 25.06
N PHE A 143 34.63 64.12 24.85
CA PHE A 143 35.61 63.23 25.48
C PHE A 143 36.74 64.07 26.08
N THR A 144 37.03 63.89 27.37
CA THR A 144 38.10 64.63 28.06
C THR A 144 39.47 64.16 27.59
N LEU A 145 40.35 65.10 27.25
CA LEU A 145 41.76 64.85 26.93
C LEU A 145 42.64 65.26 28.13
N PRO A 146 43.87 64.72 28.26
CA PRO A 146 44.78 65.12 29.32
C PRO A 146 45.24 66.57 29.15
N ASN A 147 45.41 67.28 30.27
CA ASN A 147 46.14 68.54 30.29
C ASN A 147 47.64 68.26 30.07
N ALA A 148 48.31 69.14 29.32
CA ALA A 148 49.75 69.30 29.43
C ALA A 148 50.08 70.11 30.70
N GLN A 149 51.33 70.04 31.11
CA GLN A 149 51.92 70.81 32.20
C GLN A 149 53.14 71.54 31.67
N ASP A 150 53.36 72.74 32.19
CA ASP A 150 54.58 73.51 32.01
C ASP A 150 55.02 74.02 33.39
N THR A 151 56.31 74.28 33.56
CA THR A 151 56.89 74.66 34.86
C THR A 151 57.18 76.16 34.98
N ASP A 152 57.31 76.84 33.84
CA ASP A 152 57.53 78.29 33.73
C ASP A 152 56.33 79.09 34.30
N GLU A 153 56.54 80.37 34.59
CA GLU A 153 55.59 81.26 35.27
C GLU A 153 54.85 82.22 34.30
N GLY A 154 53.79 82.85 34.78
CA GLY A 154 53.16 83.98 34.10
C GLY A 154 52.70 83.68 32.67
N SER A 155 53.27 84.37 31.67
CA SER A 155 52.97 84.14 30.25
C SER A 155 53.61 82.88 29.69
N ASN A 156 54.68 82.38 30.32
CA ASN A 156 55.47 81.28 29.81
C ASN A 156 54.78 79.97 30.21
N GLY A 157 54.34 79.83 31.47
CA GLY A 157 53.48 78.71 31.89
C GLY A 157 52.05 78.66 31.33
N VAL A 158 51.57 79.70 30.62
CA VAL A 158 50.17 79.76 30.16
C VAL A 158 49.98 79.07 28.80
N LEU A 159 49.38 77.88 28.87
CA LEU A 159 49.17 76.98 27.76
C LEU A 159 47.90 77.27 26.93
N SER A 160 48.07 77.14 25.62
CA SER A 160 47.01 77.07 24.61
C SER A 160 47.06 75.71 23.93
N TYR A 161 45.90 75.09 23.68
CA TYR A 161 45.82 73.77 23.03
C TYR A 161 45.25 73.88 21.62
N SER A 162 45.75 73.06 20.71
CA SER A 162 45.26 72.91 19.34
C SER A 162 45.27 71.44 18.91
N LEU A 163 44.50 71.11 17.87
CA LEU A 163 44.30 69.74 17.40
C LEU A 163 44.55 69.69 15.88
N SER A 164 45.22 68.64 15.42
CA SER A 164 45.43 68.37 13.99
C SER A 164 44.11 68.39 13.20
N PRO A 165 44.07 68.96 11.98
CA PRO A 165 42.84 69.08 11.20
C PRO A 165 42.10 67.75 10.99
N SER A 166 40.80 67.73 11.34
CA SER A 166 39.93 66.57 11.23
C SER A 166 38.55 66.99 10.69
N GLN A 167 37.81 66.04 10.12
CA GLN A 167 36.44 66.25 9.65
C GLN A 167 35.37 65.75 10.63
N HIS A 168 35.73 64.88 11.58
CA HIS A 168 34.79 64.27 12.54
C HIS A 168 35.02 64.80 13.95
N PHE A 169 36.19 65.38 14.23
CA PHE A 169 36.60 65.75 15.57
C PHE A 169 37.13 67.19 15.63
N ARG A 170 36.82 67.88 16.73
CA ARG A 170 37.26 69.24 17.01
C ARG A 170 37.64 69.39 18.48
N LEU A 171 38.58 70.29 18.76
CA LEU A 171 38.92 70.67 20.13
C LEU A 171 38.03 71.83 20.63
N ILE A 172 37.59 71.75 21.87
CA ILE A 172 37.13 72.89 22.68
C ILE A 172 37.78 72.84 24.06
N MET A 173 37.76 73.95 24.79
CA MET A 173 38.11 73.94 26.21
C MET A 173 36.84 73.78 27.06
N GLY A 174 36.87 72.86 28.02
CA GLY A 174 35.99 72.87 29.18
C GLY A 174 36.62 73.69 30.31
N SER A 175 35.80 74.30 31.17
CA SER A 175 36.26 74.99 32.38
C SER A 175 35.83 74.24 33.65
N ARG A 176 36.70 74.24 34.66
CA ARG A 176 36.45 73.67 35.99
C ARG A 176 35.89 74.73 36.94
N VAL A 177 35.39 74.29 38.10
CA VAL A 177 34.81 75.16 39.14
C VAL A 177 35.85 76.09 39.77
N ASP A 178 37.13 75.69 39.76
CA ASP A 178 38.28 76.51 40.16
C ASP A 178 38.73 77.54 39.10
N GLY A 179 38.14 77.53 37.90
CA GLY A 179 38.48 78.41 36.79
C GLY A 179 39.57 77.90 35.84
N SER A 180 40.20 76.75 36.13
CA SER A 180 41.16 76.13 35.20
C SER A 180 40.47 75.50 33.99
N GLU A 181 41.15 75.51 32.84
CA GLU A 181 40.65 74.91 31.60
C GLU A 181 41.22 73.50 31.36
N TYR A 182 40.53 72.72 30.53
CA TYR A 182 40.96 71.40 30.08
C TYR A 182 40.49 71.13 28.65
N PRO A 183 41.31 70.45 27.82
CA PRO A 183 40.93 70.11 26.46
C PRO A 183 39.85 69.02 26.41
N GLU A 184 38.86 69.21 25.55
CA GLU A 184 37.85 68.21 25.21
C GLU A 184 37.78 68.00 23.69
N LEU A 185 37.74 66.73 23.29
CA LEU A 185 37.45 66.32 21.94
C LEU A 185 35.93 66.27 21.73
N VAL A 186 35.42 66.96 20.72
CA VAL A 186 34.00 66.96 20.34
C VAL A 186 33.83 66.25 19.00
N LEU A 187 32.83 65.37 18.92
CA LEU A 187 32.40 64.74 17.68
C LEU A 187 31.54 65.72 16.86
N GLU A 188 32.03 66.22 15.72
CA GLU A 188 31.27 67.11 14.81
C GLU A 188 30.52 66.36 13.69
N LYS A 189 30.91 65.13 13.37
CA LYS A 189 30.21 64.23 12.43
C LYS A 189 30.16 62.83 13.02
N ALA A 190 29.13 62.05 12.70
CA ALA A 190 29.05 60.64 13.06
C ALA A 190 30.30 59.86 12.58
N LEU A 191 30.56 58.74 13.22
CA LEU A 191 31.56 57.76 12.79
C LEU A 191 30.86 56.66 11.97
N ASP A 192 31.69 55.85 11.32
CA ASP A 192 31.33 54.81 10.35
C ASP A 192 32.59 53.93 10.26
N ARG A 193 32.61 52.79 10.96
CA ARG A 193 33.79 51.91 11.10
C ARG A 193 34.09 51.20 9.78
N GLU A 194 33.06 50.85 9.01
CA GLU A 194 33.12 50.19 7.71
C GLU A 194 33.83 51.09 6.69
N GLN A 195 33.62 52.40 6.79
CA GLN A 195 34.39 53.42 6.07
C GLN A 195 35.75 53.67 6.71
N ARG A 196 35.85 53.77 8.04
CA ARG A 196 37.10 54.07 8.75
C ARG A 196 37.15 53.69 10.23
N ALA A 197 37.54 52.45 10.52
CA ALA A 197 37.76 51.93 11.87
C ALA A 197 38.79 52.66 12.76
N THR A 198 39.64 53.56 12.23
CA THR A 198 40.68 54.24 13.05
C THR A 198 41.00 55.66 12.57
N HIS A 199 41.01 56.61 13.51
CA HIS A 199 41.51 57.97 13.32
C HIS A 199 42.77 58.19 14.16
N GLN A 200 43.75 58.90 13.61
CA GLN A 200 44.96 59.33 14.32
C GLN A 200 45.02 60.86 14.22
N LEU A 201 45.11 61.52 15.36
CA LEU A 201 45.17 62.97 15.52
C LEU A 201 46.37 63.33 16.40
N VAL A 202 46.78 64.59 16.38
CA VAL A 202 47.81 65.15 17.27
C VAL A 202 47.19 66.28 18.08
N LEU A 203 47.35 66.23 19.40
CA LEU A 203 47.01 67.29 20.34
C LEU A 203 48.30 68.05 20.68
N THR A 204 48.38 69.31 20.27
CA THR A 204 49.54 70.18 20.52
C THR A 204 49.21 71.17 21.62
N ALA A 205 49.95 71.13 22.73
CA ALA A 205 49.98 72.19 23.73
C ALA A 205 51.11 73.17 23.41
N ARG A 206 50.87 74.46 23.55
CA ARG A 206 51.81 75.54 23.22
C ARG A 206 51.73 76.65 24.25
N ASP A 207 52.87 77.08 24.76
CA ASP A 207 52.98 78.23 25.67
C ASP A 207 52.58 79.58 25.01
N SER A 208 52.62 80.64 25.80
CA SER A 208 52.45 82.03 25.33
C SER A 208 53.74 82.85 25.41
N GLY A 209 54.91 82.19 25.50
CA GLY A 209 56.21 82.82 25.64
C GLY A 209 56.84 83.32 24.34
N GLN A 210 58.08 83.81 24.45
CA GLN A 210 58.84 84.33 23.30
C GLN A 210 60.34 83.97 23.42
N PRO A 211 60.87 83.01 22.62
CA PRO A 211 60.17 82.23 21.59
C PRO A 211 59.19 81.22 22.19
N ALA A 212 58.00 81.09 21.57
CA ALA A 212 57.00 80.14 22.04
C ALA A 212 57.34 78.69 21.65
N ARG A 213 57.16 77.76 22.59
CA ARG A 213 57.50 76.33 22.51
C ARG A 213 56.23 75.48 22.66
N SER A 214 56.35 74.19 22.39
CA SER A 214 55.20 73.28 22.29
C SER A 214 55.57 71.82 22.49
N GLY A 215 54.63 71.05 23.03
CA GLY A 215 54.66 69.58 23.06
C GLY A 215 53.43 68.98 22.42
N ASP A 216 53.59 67.77 21.91
CA ASP A 216 52.57 66.99 21.20
C ASP A 216 52.23 65.70 21.96
N ALA A 217 50.98 65.25 21.85
CA ALA A 217 50.54 63.90 22.20
C ALA A 217 49.69 63.32 21.05
N GLN A 218 49.90 62.04 20.71
CA GLN A 218 49.10 61.37 19.70
C GLN A 218 47.77 60.92 20.30
N VAL A 219 46.66 61.31 19.68
CA VAL A 219 45.31 60.86 20.03
C VAL A 219 44.87 59.83 18.99
N THR A 220 44.93 58.55 19.36
CA THR A 220 44.48 57.43 18.51
C THR A 220 43.07 57.03 18.92
N ILE A 221 42.15 57.06 17.96
CA ILE A 221 40.74 56.79 18.14
C ILE A 221 40.39 55.53 17.36
N THR A 222 40.07 54.47 18.08
CA THR A 222 39.52 53.22 17.53
C THR A 222 38.01 53.33 17.54
N VAL A 223 37.38 53.20 16.38
CA VAL A 223 35.92 53.16 16.29
C VAL A 223 35.46 51.79 16.79
N VAL A 224 34.49 51.76 17.69
CA VAL A 224 33.95 50.51 18.26
C VAL A 224 32.71 50.11 17.49
N ASP A 225 32.79 48.93 16.89
CA ASP A 225 31.73 48.28 16.11
C ASP A 225 30.38 48.23 16.85
N THR A 226 29.32 48.54 16.11
CA THR A 226 27.92 48.49 16.56
C THR A 226 27.08 47.80 15.49
N ASN A 227 26.23 46.86 15.91
CA ASN A 227 25.34 46.08 15.01
C ASN A 227 24.27 46.98 14.34
N ASP A 228 24.65 47.67 13.28
CA ASP A 228 23.86 48.71 12.60
C ASP A 228 23.56 48.34 11.12
N ASN A 229 24.37 47.45 10.54
CA ASN A 229 24.05 46.79 9.28
C ASN A 229 23.23 45.50 9.54
N ALA A 230 22.50 45.06 8.52
CA ALA A 230 21.68 43.86 8.59
C ALA A 230 22.07 42.91 7.43
N PRO A 231 22.13 41.58 7.65
CA PRO A 231 22.70 40.66 6.66
C PRO A 231 22.03 40.73 5.28
N VAL A 232 22.76 41.08 4.22
CA VAL A 232 22.20 41.29 2.88
C VAL A 232 22.41 40.06 2.00
N PHE A 233 21.31 39.45 1.52
CA PHE A 233 21.37 38.35 0.55
C PHE A 233 21.86 38.79 -0.84
N GLU A 234 22.71 37.98 -1.48
CA GLU A 234 23.21 38.22 -2.85
C GLU A 234 22.12 38.34 -3.93
N ARG A 235 20.90 37.84 -3.65
CA ARG A 235 19.79 37.75 -4.59
C ARG A 235 18.48 38.03 -3.87
N THR A 236 17.55 38.69 -4.54
CA THR A 236 16.21 38.99 -4.00
C THR A 236 15.23 37.80 -4.10
N VAL A 237 15.49 36.85 -5.01
CA VAL A 237 14.73 35.61 -5.16
C VAL A 237 15.66 34.48 -5.56
N TYR A 238 15.59 33.35 -4.84
CA TYR A 238 16.23 32.09 -5.21
C TYR A 238 15.19 31.17 -5.87
N ARG A 239 15.61 30.40 -6.88
CA ARG A 239 14.76 29.45 -7.62
C ARG A 239 15.43 28.08 -7.70
N ALA A 240 14.70 27.02 -7.35
CA ALA A 240 15.10 25.63 -7.51
C ALA A 240 14.05 24.87 -8.32
N ARG A 241 14.50 23.83 -9.04
CA ARG A 241 13.65 22.75 -9.55
C ARG A 241 14.08 21.45 -8.89
N VAL A 242 13.12 20.59 -8.59
CA VAL A 242 13.36 19.36 -7.83
C VAL A 242 12.38 18.27 -8.24
N PRO A 243 12.83 17.03 -8.49
CA PRO A 243 11.95 15.87 -8.68
C PRO A 243 11.05 15.65 -7.46
N GLU A 244 9.78 15.29 -7.64
CA GLU A 244 8.90 14.95 -6.51
C GLU A 244 9.42 13.77 -5.67
N THR A 245 10.09 12.83 -6.34
CA THR A 245 10.76 11.65 -5.75
C THR A 245 12.10 11.98 -5.07
N ALA A 246 12.48 13.25 -4.95
CA ALA A 246 13.74 13.65 -4.32
C ALA A 246 13.79 13.23 -2.84
N PRO A 247 14.79 12.42 -2.42
CA PRO A 247 14.86 11.90 -1.06
C PRO A 247 15.18 13.00 -0.04
N ASN A 248 14.71 12.81 1.19
CA ASN A 248 15.06 13.67 2.34
C ASN A 248 16.59 13.80 2.46
N GLY A 249 17.08 15.02 2.65
CA GLY A 249 18.49 15.39 2.63
C GLY A 249 18.99 15.95 1.29
N THR A 250 18.20 15.85 0.21
CA THR A 250 18.56 16.44 -1.11
C THR A 250 18.80 17.94 -1.00
N VAL A 251 19.99 18.41 -1.36
CA VAL A 251 20.33 19.84 -1.40
C VAL A 251 19.68 20.49 -2.62
N LEU A 252 18.84 21.50 -2.40
CA LEU A 252 18.16 22.25 -3.45
C LEU A 252 19.08 23.33 -4.03
N LEU A 253 19.68 24.13 -3.14
CA LEU A 253 20.64 25.18 -3.45
C LEU A 253 21.31 25.66 -2.14
N ARG A 254 22.30 26.53 -2.29
CA ARG A 254 22.88 27.30 -1.19
C ARG A 254 22.44 28.76 -1.33
N VAL A 255 21.87 29.34 -0.28
CA VAL A 255 21.72 30.80 -0.17
C VAL A 255 22.98 31.40 0.44
N GLN A 256 23.26 32.65 0.09
CA GLN A 256 24.38 33.41 0.64
C GLN A 256 23.94 34.85 0.91
N ALA A 257 24.35 35.34 2.08
CA ALA A 257 24.25 36.71 2.52
C ALA A 257 25.62 37.20 3.03
N SER A 258 25.79 38.51 3.07
CA SER A 258 27.00 39.20 3.52
C SER A 258 26.62 40.31 4.50
N ASP A 259 27.43 40.47 5.53
CA ASP A 259 27.32 41.50 6.55
C ASP A 259 28.70 42.13 6.77
N PRO A 260 28.84 43.47 6.88
CA PRO A 260 30.14 44.12 7.03
C PRO A 260 30.62 44.25 8.49
N ASP A 261 29.76 44.06 9.48
CA ASP A 261 30.02 44.36 10.90
C ASP A 261 31.03 43.36 11.52
N GLU A 262 31.63 43.71 12.66
CA GLU A 262 32.75 42.96 13.25
C GLU A 262 32.34 41.80 14.16
N GLY A 263 33.10 40.70 14.09
CA GLY A 263 32.98 39.60 15.04
C GLY A 263 31.62 38.92 15.02
N SER A 264 30.87 39.03 16.12
CA SER A 264 29.52 38.45 16.26
C SER A 264 28.47 39.20 15.43
N ASN A 265 28.67 40.49 15.23
CA ASN A 265 27.72 41.35 14.51
C ASN A 265 27.75 41.01 13.00
N GLY A 266 28.91 40.62 12.47
CA GLY A 266 29.03 39.99 11.15
C GLY A 266 28.77 38.47 11.08
N GLU A 267 28.54 37.75 12.20
CA GLU A 267 28.41 36.28 12.17
C GLU A 267 26.98 35.83 11.80
N ILE A 268 26.70 35.77 10.50
CA ILE A 268 25.40 35.36 9.97
C ILE A 268 25.05 33.90 10.29
N ARG A 269 23.84 33.67 10.83
CA ARG A 269 23.12 32.40 10.80
C ARG A 269 21.89 32.43 9.90
N TYR A 270 21.65 31.32 9.24
CA TYR A 270 20.52 31.09 8.34
C TYR A 270 19.43 30.27 9.04
N SER A 271 18.16 30.59 8.79
CA SER A 271 17.02 29.80 9.28
C SER A 271 15.81 29.92 8.36
N LEU A 272 14.80 29.04 8.53
CA LEU A 272 13.55 29.16 7.81
C LEU A 272 12.66 30.24 8.46
N SER A 273 12.48 31.38 7.77
CA SER A 273 11.82 32.56 8.33
C SER A 273 10.36 32.31 8.70
N ASN A 274 9.87 33.08 9.67
CA ASN A 274 8.50 33.03 10.12
C ASN A 274 7.45 33.38 9.04
N GLY A 275 7.85 34.05 7.94
CA GLY A 275 7.01 34.26 6.76
C GLY A 275 6.62 32.98 6.01
N THR A 276 7.33 31.86 6.21
CA THR A 276 7.01 30.57 5.58
C THR A 276 5.73 29.98 6.18
N ARG A 277 4.77 29.63 5.31
CA ARG A 277 3.50 28.96 5.66
C ARG A 277 3.77 27.74 6.54
N ALA A 278 3.04 27.61 7.65
CA ALA A 278 3.27 26.56 8.65
C ALA A 278 3.28 25.13 8.07
N SER A 279 2.44 24.86 7.06
CA SER A 279 2.42 23.57 6.36
C SER A 279 3.73 23.24 5.64
N LEU A 280 4.45 24.24 5.12
CA LEU A 280 5.70 24.04 4.37
C LEU A 280 6.95 23.97 5.27
N ARG A 281 6.83 24.28 6.56
CA ARG A 281 8.00 24.38 7.44
C ARG A 281 8.72 23.07 7.75
N HIS A 282 8.03 21.94 7.61
CA HIS A 282 8.63 20.61 7.75
C HIS A 282 9.11 20.01 6.40
N HIS A 283 8.92 20.74 5.30
CA HIS A 283 9.34 20.31 3.96
C HIS A 283 10.78 20.76 3.63
N PHE A 284 11.29 21.77 4.32
CA PHE A 284 12.62 22.35 4.09
C PHE A 284 13.44 22.42 5.38
N ASP A 285 14.71 21.99 5.29
CA ASP A 285 15.77 22.25 6.27
C ASP A 285 16.71 23.34 5.72
N VAL A 286 17.30 24.14 6.62
CA VAL A 286 18.23 25.22 6.27
C VAL A 286 19.43 25.13 7.21
N HIS A 287 20.57 24.71 6.68
CA HIS A 287 21.76 24.47 7.50
C HIS A 287 22.36 25.80 8.01
N PRO A 288 22.39 26.04 9.33
CA PRO A 288 22.45 27.40 9.88
C PRO A 288 23.77 28.14 9.65
N ARG A 289 24.87 27.43 9.36
CA ARG A 289 26.19 28.03 9.10
C ARG A 289 26.62 28.04 7.63
N SER A 290 25.96 27.28 6.75
CA SER A 290 26.32 27.25 5.32
C SER A 290 25.27 27.86 4.40
N GLY A 291 24.02 28.00 4.83
CA GLY A 291 22.92 28.44 3.96
C GLY A 291 22.49 27.38 2.94
N GLU A 292 22.92 26.12 3.09
CA GLU A 292 22.37 25.02 2.29
C GLU A 292 20.90 24.77 2.66
N VAL A 293 20.04 24.82 1.65
CA VAL A 293 18.61 24.48 1.77
C VAL A 293 18.42 23.05 1.29
N ARG A 294 17.76 22.22 2.09
CA ARG A 294 17.57 20.79 1.84
C ARG A 294 16.10 20.39 1.92
N VAL A 295 15.73 19.35 1.18
CA VAL A 295 14.42 18.68 1.30
C VAL A 295 14.37 17.92 2.63
N ALA A 296 13.36 18.19 3.45
CA ALA A 296 13.16 17.53 4.75
C ALA A 296 11.95 16.56 4.77
N ALA A 297 11.01 16.73 3.84
CA ALA A 297 9.89 15.83 3.59
C ALA A 297 9.46 15.91 2.11
N SER A 298 8.66 14.95 1.64
CA SER A 298 8.07 14.96 0.29
C SER A 298 7.39 16.30 -0.02
N LEU A 299 7.64 16.85 -1.20
CA LEU A 299 7.29 18.22 -1.56
C LEU A 299 5.85 18.39 -2.09
N GLY A 300 5.09 17.30 -2.16
CA GLY A 300 3.77 17.27 -2.79
C GLY A 300 3.83 16.94 -4.29
N PRO A 301 2.69 17.01 -4.99
CA PRO A 301 2.54 16.58 -6.39
C PRO A 301 3.29 17.50 -7.37
N PRO A 302 3.48 17.08 -8.63
CA PRO A 302 4.24 17.83 -9.60
C PRO A 302 3.48 19.06 -10.13
N GLU A 303 4.21 19.96 -10.81
CA GLU A 303 3.80 21.34 -11.13
C GLU A 303 3.49 22.23 -9.90
N THR A 304 3.64 21.73 -8.67
CA THR A 304 3.51 22.54 -7.46
C THR A 304 4.64 23.56 -7.34
N LEU A 305 4.27 24.85 -7.31
CA LEU A 305 5.18 25.94 -6.98
C LEU A 305 5.11 26.28 -5.49
N LEU A 306 6.12 25.85 -4.73
CA LEU A 306 6.26 26.15 -3.30
C LEU A 306 6.93 27.51 -3.10
N GLU A 307 6.37 28.32 -2.21
CA GLU A 307 6.94 29.60 -1.78
C GLU A 307 7.34 29.54 -0.31
N ALA A 308 8.64 29.71 -0.05
CA ALA A 308 9.23 29.76 1.28
C ALA A 308 10.06 31.04 1.46
N TYR A 309 10.35 31.38 2.71
CA TYR A 309 11.15 32.55 3.10
C TYR A 309 12.28 32.09 4.00
N ILE A 310 13.51 32.49 3.68
CA ILE A 310 14.71 32.19 4.47
C ILE A 310 15.16 33.48 5.16
N GLU A 311 15.47 33.38 6.44
CA GLU A 311 16.00 34.48 7.26
C GLU A 311 17.52 34.34 7.34
N ALA A 312 18.23 35.45 7.11
CA ALA A 312 19.62 35.61 7.52
C ALA A 312 19.62 36.61 8.67
N ARG A 313 20.24 36.22 9.78
CA ARG A 313 20.25 36.94 11.06
C ARG A 313 21.66 36.87 11.62
N ASP A 314 22.21 37.98 12.08
CA ASP A 314 23.49 38.00 12.75
C ASP A 314 23.40 37.48 14.20
N GLU A 315 24.56 37.30 14.84
CA GLU A 315 24.67 36.90 16.25
C GLU A 315 24.99 38.11 17.16
N GLY A 316 24.70 39.33 16.71
CA GLY A 316 24.79 40.53 17.51
C GLY A 316 23.83 40.54 18.70
N THR A 317 24.16 41.32 19.73
CA THR A 317 23.39 41.35 21.00
C THR A 317 21.92 41.76 20.79
N PHE A 318 21.64 42.56 19.76
CA PHE A 318 20.30 42.92 19.32
C PHE A 318 20.09 42.53 17.85
N GLY A 319 20.38 41.26 17.54
CA GLY A 319 20.64 40.87 16.17
C GLY A 319 19.57 41.23 15.15
N LEU A 320 20.03 41.83 14.06
CA LEU A 320 19.25 42.27 12.93
C LEU A 320 18.99 41.07 11.99
N ALA A 321 18.12 41.26 11.02
CA ALA A 321 17.76 40.19 10.09
C ALA A 321 17.16 40.70 8.79
N SER A 322 17.46 40.00 7.69
CA SER A 322 16.76 40.14 6.43
C SER A 322 16.09 38.83 6.02
N THR A 323 15.19 38.89 5.03
CA THR A 323 14.51 37.70 4.51
C THR A 323 14.54 37.68 2.98
N VAL A 324 14.71 36.48 2.41
CA VAL A 324 14.71 36.26 0.97
C VAL A 324 13.66 35.23 0.57
N LYS A 325 13.04 35.41 -0.61
CA LYS A 325 12.08 34.46 -1.17
C LYS A 325 12.81 33.29 -1.85
N LEU A 326 12.45 32.08 -1.46
CA LEU A 326 12.74 30.85 -2.19
C LEU A 326 11.48 30.39 -2.94
N LEU A 327 11.64 30.10 -4.22
CA LEU A 327 10.64 29.43 -5.05
C LEU A 327 11.16 28.05 -5.46
N VAL A 328 10.40 27.00 -5.15
CA VAL A 328 10.74 25.61 -5.51
C VAL A 328 9.63 25.07 -6.42
N GLU A 329 10.01 24.72 -7.65
CA GLU A 329 9.15 24.14 -8.68
C GLU A 329 9.33 22.61 -8.64
N VAL A 330 8.29 21.88 -8.22
CA VAL A 330 8.30 20.41 -8.19
C VAL A 330 8.08 19.89 -9.61
N THR A 331 9.00 19.07 -10.10
CA THR A 331 8.97 18.51 -11.46
C THR A 331 8.56 17.06 -11.48
N ASP A 332 7.64 16.76 -12.39
CA ASP A 332 7.10 15.45 -12.72
C ASP A 332 8.19 14.39 -12.99
N VAL A 333 8.00 13.19 -12.42
CA VAL A 333 8.80 12.00 -12.66
C VAL A 333 7.87 10.85 -13.03
N ASN A 334 8.30 9.98 -13.95
CA ASN A 334 7.54 8.78 -14.31
C ASN A 334 7.67 7.69 -13.21
N ASP A 335 7.05 7.89 -12.04
CA ASP A 335 7.11 6.95 -10.91
C ASP A 335 5.80 6.21 -10.61
N HIS A 336 4.68 6.63 -11.21
CA HIS A 336 3.45 5.83 -11.24
C HIS A 336 3.42 4.93 -12.49
N ALA A 337 2.68 3.82 -12.40
CA ALA A 337 2.54 2.86 -13.50
C ALA A 337 1.06 2.76 -13.91
N PRO A 338 0.74 2.68 -15.21
CA PRO A 338 -0.64 2.75 -15.70
C PRO A 338 -1.61 1.78 -15.00
N GLU A 339 -2.67 2.28 -14.38
CA GLU A 339 -3.74 1.44 -13.84
C GLU A 339 -4.67 0.92 -14.94
N VAL A 340 -4.95 -0.39 -14.93
CA VAL A 340 -5.88 -1.04 -15.86
C VAL A 340 -7.20 -1.34 -15.15
N ASN A 341 -8.12 -0.37 -15.16
CA ASN A 341 -9.41 -0.46 -14.48
C ASN A 341 -10.48 -1.07 -15.41
N LEU A 342 -11.13 -2.15 -14.95
CA LEU A 342 -12.13 -2.90 -15.68
C LEU A 342 -13.54 -2.45 -15.27
N LEU A 343 -14.26 -1.76 -16.16
CA LEU A 343 -15.56 -1.15 -15.86
C LEU A 343 -16.72 -2.12 -16.11
N THR A 344 -16.59 -2.95 -17.14
CA THR A 344 -17.60 -3.94 -17.52
C THR A 344 -16.90 -5.13 -18.17
N LEU A 345 -17.34 -6.33 -17.82
CA LEU A 345 -16.94 -7.59 -18.45
C LEU A 345 -18.20 -8.44 -18.59
N SER A 346 -18.49 -8.94 -19.79
CA SER A 346 -19.53 -9.94 -20.00
C SER A 346 -19.17 -11.24 -19.27
N SER A 347 -20.12 -11.84 -18.54
CA SER A 347 -19.90 -13.12 -17.83
C SER A 347 -19.58 -14.30 -18.76
N SER A 348 -19.95 -14.17 -20.03
CA SER A 348 -19.62 -15.04 -21.15
C SER A 348 -20.00 -14.34 -22.46
N VAL A 349 -19.47 -14.81 -23.59
CA VAL A 349 -19.75 -14.28 -24.94
C VAL A 349 -20.31 -15.39 -25.80
N SER A 350 -21.52 -15.21 -26.33
CA SER A 350 -22.16 -16.17 -27.25
C SER A 350 -21.26 -16.47 -28.45
N GLU A 351 -21.17 -17.72 -28.91
CA GLU A 351 -20.30 -18.04 -30.06
C GLU A 351 -20.80 -17.52 -31.40
N ASP A 352 -22.13 -17.41 -31.54
CA ASP A 352 -22.79 -16.75 -32.67
C ASP A 352 -22.61 -15.20 -32.68
N ALA A 353 -21.88 -14.64 -31.71
CA ALA A 353 -21.67 -13.19 -31.59
C ALA A 353 -20.88 -12.62 -32.77
N ALA A 354 -21.59 -11.87 -33.62
CA ALA A 354 -21.04 -11.23 -34.79
C ALA A 354 -19.75 -10.40 -34.50
N PRO A 355 -18.77 -10.39 -35.41
CA PRO A 355 -17.55 -9.59 -35.30
C PRO A 355 -17.83 -8.10 -35.01
N GLY A 356 -17.22 -7.58 -33.96
CA GLY A 356 -17.47 -6.22 -33.44
C GLY A 356 -18.41 -6.18 -32.23
N THR A 357 -18.81 -7.32 -31.67
CA THR A 357 -19.51 -7.40 -30.38
C THR A 357 -18.58 -7.01 -29.24
N VAL A 358 -19.05 -6.14 -28.33
CA VAL A 358 -18.27 -5.66 -27.18
C VAL A 358 -18.30 -6.67 -26.04
N ILE A 359 -17.12 -7.08 -25.57
CA ILE A 359 -16.90 -8.06 -24.51
C ILE A 359 -16.62 -7.36 -23.17
N ALA A 360 -15.74 -6.36 -23.21
CA ALA A 360 -15.33 -5.62 -22.02
C ALA A 360 -15.07 -4.15 -22.32
N LEU A 361 -15.27 -3.30 -21.31
CA LEU A 361 -14.91 -1.90 -21.32
C LEU A 361 -13.86 -1.63 -20.23
N LEU A 362 -12.77 -0.99 -20.64
CA LEU A 362 -11.60 -0.68 -19.82
C LEU A 362 -11.42 0.83 -19.75
N SER A 363 -10.96 1.32 -18.61
CA SER A 363 -10.41 2.67 -18.44
C SER A 363 -8.95 2.53 -18.01
N LEU A 364 -8.07 3.24 -18.69
CA LEU A 364 -6.67 3.35 -18.29
C LEU A 364 -6.45 4.70 -17.64
N ARG A 365 -5.85 4.68 -16.46
CA ARG A 365 -5.54 5.89 -15.69
C ARG A 365 -4.07 5.87 -15.31
N ASP A 366 -3.47 7.04 -15.34
CA ASP A 366 -2.18 7.29 -14.73
C ASP A 366 -2.32 8.49 -13.79
N GLU A 367 -1.37 8.65 -12.87
CA GLU A 367 -1.29 9.81 -11.97
C GLU A 367 -0.24 10.83 -12.44
N ASP A 368 0.80 10.36 -13.16
CA ASP A 368 1.87 11.21 -13.71
C ASP A 368 1.34 12.18 -14.80
N LEU A 369 2.08 13.23 -15.11
CA LEU A 369 1.64 14.28 -16.04
C LEU A 369 2.24 14.16 -17.45
N GLY A 370 1.65 14.90 -18.40
CA GLY A 370 2.24 15.14 -19.71
C GLY A 370 2.51 13.86 -20.53
N PRO A 371 3.78 13.57 -20.92
CA PRO A 371 4.15 12.33 -21.60
C PRO A 371 4.11 11.10 -20.69
N ASN A 372 4.40 11.27 -19.40
CA ASN A 372 4.48 10.20 -18.42
C ASN A 372 3.07 9.65 -18.17
N GLY A 373 2.09 10.52 -17.90
CA GLY A 373 0.68 10.11 -17.81
C GLY A 373 0.01 9.60 -19.10
N LYS A 374 0.74 9.45 -20.21
CA LYS A 374 0.18 9.15 -21.53
C LYS A 374 0.21 7.65 -21.89
N VAL A 375 -0.77 6.93 -21.36
CA VAL A 375 -0.92 5.49 -21.55
C VAL A 375 -1.23 5.08 -23.00
N ILE A 376 -0.40 4.19 -23.56
CA ILE A 376 -0.63 3.41 -24.77
C ILE A 376 -1.02 1.99 -24.37
N CYS A 377 -2.14 1.49 -24.89
CA CYS A 377 -2.57 0.11 -24.65
C CYS A 377 -2.23 -0.83 -25.79
N SER A 378 -1.82 -2.04 -25.43
CA SER A 378 -1.57 -3.16 -26.35
C SER A 378 -2.25 -4.44 -25.82
N MET A 379 -2.51 -5.38 -26.71
CA MET A 379 -3.19 -6.63 -26.38
C MET A 379 -2.52 -7.80 -27.11
N SER A 380 -2.34 -8.90 -26.40
CA SER A 380 -1.93 -10.19 -26.96
C SER A 380 -2.94 -11.27 -26.54
N SER A 381 -3.60 -11.88 -27.52
CA SER A 381 -4.56 -12.97 -27.33
C SER A 381 -4.22 -14.13 -28.27
N GLY A 382 -4.51 -15.36 -27.84
CA GLY A 382 -4.50 -16.53 -28.72
C GLY A 382 -5.79 -16.67 -29.57
N GLY A 383 -6.80 -15.83 -29.30
CA GLY A 383 -8.11 -15.86 -29.95
C GLY A 383 -8.44 -14.62 -30.78
N PRO A 384 -9.55 -14.65 -31.55
CA PRO A 384 -9.90 -13.69 -32.59
C PRO A 384 -10.57 -12.42 -32.03
N PHE A 385 -9.81 -11.68 -31.23
CA PHE A 385 -10.24 -10.43 -30.59
C PHE A 385 -9.46 -9.22 -31.10
N LYS A 386 -10.03 -8.03 -30.93
CA LYS A 386 -9.36 -6.75 -31.15
C LYS A 386 -9.60 -5.80 -29.98
N LEU A 387 -8.59 -5.01 -29.65
CA LEU A 387 -8.71 -3.87 -28.74
C LEU A 387 -8.89 -2.59 -29.56
N LYS A 388 -9.93 -1.82 -29.26
CA LYS A 388 -10.23 -0.54 -29.94
C LYS A 388 -10.26 0.60 -28.93
N ALA A 389 -9.39 1.58 -29.12
CA ALA A 389 -9.41 2.84 -28.38
C ALA A 389 -10.72 3.61 -28.65
N SER A 390 -11.26 4.23 -27.60
CA SER A 390 -12.43 5.10 -27.64
C SER A 390 -11.98 6.56 -27.47
N PHE A 391 -12.56 7.30 -26.52
CA PHE A 391 -12.10 8.62 -26.08
C PHE A 391 -11.33 8.48 -24.75
N ASP A 392 -10.53 9.49 -24.39
CA ASP A 392 -9.97 9.75 -23.05
C ASP A 392 -9.46 8.51 -22.27
N ASN A 393 -8.56 7.74 -22.89
CA ASN A 393 -7.95 6.51 -22.35
C ASN A 393 -8.91 5.33 -22.05
N TYR A 394 -10.16 5.38 -22.53
CA TYR A 394 -11.08 4.23 -22.52
C TYR A 394 -10.81 3.31 -23.72
N TYR A 395 -10.83 2.00 -23.49
CA TYR A 395 -10.64 0.96 -24.51
C TYR A 395 -11.77 -0.07 -24.47
N SER A 396 -12.18 -0.54 -25.64
CA SER A 396 -13.19 -1.58 -25.81
C SER A 396 -12.54 -2.86 -26.36
N LEU A 397 -12.77 -3.99 -25.68
CA LEU A 397 -12.43 -5.32 -26.18
C LEU A 397 -13.60 -5.85 -27.01
N LEU A 398 -13.30 -6.28 -28.23
CA LEU A 398 -14.30 -6.68 -29.23
C LEU A 398 -13.95 -8.04 -29.86
N THR A 399 -14.95 -8.78 -30.32
CA THR A 399 -14.74 -9.86 -31.30
C THR A 399 -14.20 -9.29 -32.62
N ASP A 400 -13.28 -10.00 -33.28
CA ASP A 400 -12.74 -9.66 -34.60
C ASP A 400 -13.04 -10.72 -35.67
N GLY A 401 -13.07 -11.99 -35.26
CA GLY A 401 -13.56 -13.12 -36.05
C GLY A 401 -14.74 -13.84 -35.38
N PRO A 402 -15.19 -14.98 -35.95
CA PRO A 402 -16.16 -15.87 -35.29
C PRO A 402 -15.56 -16.52 -34.04
N LEU A 403 -16.43 -17.06 -33.19
CA LEU A 403 -16.09 -17.91 -32.05
C LEU A 403 -16.68 -19.31 -32.28
N ASP A 404 -16.16 -20.30 -31.57
CA ASP A 404 -16.44 -21.74 -31.71
C ASP A 404 -16.06 -22.38 -30.35
N ARG A 405 -17.06 -22.82 -29.57
CA ARG A 405 -16.89 -23.30 -28.20
C ARG A 405 -16.43 -24.76 -28.16
N GLU A 406 -16.78 -25.56 -29.16
CA GLU A 406 -16.33 -26.95 -29.33
C GLU A 406 -14.82 -27.00 -29.55
N GLN A 407 -14.28 -25.99 -30.24
CA GLN A 407 -12.85 -25.80 -30.46
C GLN A 407 -12.16 -25.10 -29.28
N VAL A 408 -12.69 -23.97 -28.78
CA VAL A 408 -12.11 -23.22 -27.65
C VAL A 408 -13.18 -22.56 -26.78
N SER A 409 -13.50 -23.17 -25.63
CA SER A 409 -14.50 -22.67 -24.69
C SER A 409 -14.04 -21.51 -23.78
N GLU A 410 -12.73 -21.27 -23.64
CA GLU A 410 -12.18 -20.17 -22.82
C GLU A 410 -10.91 -19.59 -23.45
N TYR A 411 -10.85 -18.26 -23.54
CA TYR A 411 -9.69 -17.51 -24.01
C TYR A 411 -9.07 -16.63 -22.93
N GLN A 412 -7.73 -16.61 -22.89
CA GLN A 412 -6.97 -15.69 -22.05
C GLN A 412 -6.45 -14.53 -22.93
N VAL A 413 -6.88 -13.31 -22.59
CA VAL A 413 -6.54 -12.06 -23.29
C VAL A 413 -5.63 -11.25 -22.38
N LEU A 414 -4.35 -11.16 -22.70
CA LEU A 414 -3.38 -10.37 -21.93
C LEU A 414 -3.36 -8.94 -22.47
N ILE A 415 -3.77 -8.00 -21.63
CA ILE A 415 -3.71 -6.56 -21.89
C ILE A 415 -2.45 -5.99 -21.23
N THR A 416 -1.69 -5.20 -21.97
CA THR A 416 -0.50 -4.50 -21.47
C THR A 416 -0.66 -3.00 -21.75
N ALA A 417 -0.86 -2.23 -20.68
CA ALA A 417 -0.80 -0.78 -20.69
C ALA A 417 0.64 -0.34 -20.41
N SER A 418 1.16 0.61 -21.16
CA SER A 418 2.49 1.22 -20.98
C SER A 418 2.36 2.73 -21.08
N ASP A 419 3.08 3.47 -20.26
CA ASP A 419 3.16 4.92 -20.36
C ASP A 419 4.03 5.38 -21.57
N GLY A 420 4.22 6.70 -21.68
CA GLY A 420 5.17 7.35 -22.59
C GLY A 420 6.51 7.71 -21.95
N GLY A 421 6.84 7.11 -20.80
CA GLY A 421 7.97 7.44 -19.94
C GLY A 421 9.35 7.10 -20.50
N SER A 422 10.38 7.39 -19.71
CA SER A 422 11.78 7.08 -20.04
C SER A 422 12.63 6.90 -18.78
N PRO A 423 12.79 5.66 -18.26
CA PRO A 423 12.22 4.41 -18.78
C PRO A 423 10.70 4.35 -18.65
N PRO A 424 9.99 3.68 -19.57
CA PRO A 424 8.55 3.51 -19.45
C PRO A 424 8.18 2.41 -18.45
N LEU A 425 7.15 2.64 -17.65
CA LEU A 425 6.51 1.66 -16.77
C LEU A 425 5.31 1.03 -17.49
N SER A 426 4.96 -0.20 -17.08
CA SER A 426 3.87 -0.95 -17.74
C SER A 426 3.19 -1.94 -16.81
N THR A 427 1.86 -1.99 -16.92
CA THR A 427 0.98 -2.85 -16.14
C THR A 427 0.34 -3.89 -17.05
N ARG A 428 0.30 -5.14 -16.56
CA ARG A 428 -0.21 -6.29 -17.30
C ARG A 428 -1.45 -6.85 -16.60
N ARG A 429 -2.53 -7.03 -17.35
CA ARG A 429 -3.80 -7.56 -16.85
C ARG A 429 -4.33 -8.64 -17.80
N THR A 430 -4.41 -9.88 -17.32
CA THR A 430 -5.12 -10.94 -18.04
C THR A 430 -6.62 -10.79 -17.80
N LEU A 431 -7.40 -10.83 -18.87
CA LEU A 431 -8.84 -11.06 -18.85
C LEU A 431 -9.11 -12.50 -19.31
N THR A 432 -10.05 -13.17 -18.66
CA THR A 432 -10.57 -14.47 -19.08
C THR A 432 -11.91 -14.24 -19.78
N VAL A 433 -12.04 -14.74 -21.00
CA VAL A 433 -13.25 -14.64 -21.82
C VAL A 433 -13.77 -16.05 -22.05
N SER A 434 -14.84 -16.39 -21.32
CA SER A 434 -15.63 -17.62 -21.50
C SER A 434 -16.54 -17.48 -22.72
N VAL A 435 -16.60 -18.52 -23.54
CA VAL A 435 -17.57 -18.62 -24.64
C VAL A 435 -18.85 -19.26 -24.11
N ALA A 436 -20.01 -18.72 -24.49
CA ALA A 436 -21.33 -19.26 -24.17
C ALA A 436 -21.85 -20.11 -25.33
N ASP A 437 -22.39 -21.25 -24.93
CA ASP A 437 -22.91 -22.33 -25.78
C ASP A 437 -24.22 -21.96 -26.49
N VAL A 438 -24.27 -22.23 -27.80
CA VAL A 438 -25.43 -22.11 -28.68
C VAL A 438 -25.79 -23.50 -29.23
N ASN A 439 -27.07 -23.76 -29.52
CA ASN A 439 -27.50 -25.04 -30.12
C ASN A 439 -27.11 -25.05 -31.62
N ASP A 440 -25.83 -25.31 -31.87
CA ASP A 440 -25.07 -25.09 -33.11
C ASP A 440 -24.78 -26.40 -33.87
N ASN A 441 -24.52 -27.49 -33.13
CA ASN A 441 -24.37 -28.83 -33.69
C ASN A 441 -25.72 -29.57 -33.70
N SER A 442 -25.71 -30.90 -33.90
CA SER A 442 -26.91 -31.74 -33.84
C SER A 442 -26.53 -33.14 -33.36
N PRO A 443 -27.45 -33.91 -32.75
CA PRO A 443 -27.13 -35.25 -32.26
C PRO A 443 -26.66 -36.17 -33.40
N SER A 444 -25.54 -36.85 -33.24
CA SER A 444 -24.88 -37.62 -34.30
C SER A 444 -24.73 -39.10 -33.95
N PHE A 445 -25.24 -39.99 -34.81
CA PHE A 445 -25.06 -41.44 -34.68
C PHE A 445 -23.78 -41.90 -35.37
N ALA A 446 -23.06 -42.85 -34.77
CA ALA A 446 -21.81 -43.39 -35.32
C ALA A 446 -22.00 -44.17 -36.64
N GLN A 447 -23.21 -44.64 -36.94
CA GLN A 447 -23.59 -45.32 -38.18
C GLN A 447 -25.03 -44.92 -38.56
N PRO A 448 -25.37 -44.76 -39.86
CA PRO A 448 -26.72 -44.36 -40.30
C PRO A 448 -27.75 -45.50 -40.19
N GLN A 449 -27.28 -46.75 -40.08
CA GLN A 449 -28.10 -47.93 -39.82
C GLN A 449 -27.42 -48.79 -38.76
N GLN A 450 -28.22 -49.49 -37.96
CA GLN A 450 -27.74 -50.42 -36.93
C GLN A 450 -28.51 -51.74 -37.02
N GLU A 451 -27.79 -52.85 -37.11
CA GLU A 451 -28.39 -54.20 -37.11
C GLU A 451 -28.46 -54.75 -35.69
N LEU A 452 -29.63 -55.29 -35.31
CA LEU A 452 -29.89 -55.95 -34.04
C LEU A 452 -30.45 -57.34 -34.31
N PHE A 453 -30.09 -58.30 -33.46
CA PHE A 453 -30.47 -59.70 -33.58
C PHE A 453 -31.14 -60.15 -32.29
N VAL A 454 -32.36 -60.67 -32.37
CA VAL A 454 -33.12 -61.20 -31.24
C VAL A 454 -33.50 -62.65 -31.49
N ALA A 455 -33.16 -63.54 -30.56
CA ALA A 455 -33.62 -64.91 -30.62
C ALA A 455 -35.11 -64.96 -30.28
N GLU A 456 -35.89 -65.76 -31.01
CA GLU A 456 -37.34 -65.81 -30.83
C GLU A 456 -37.77 -66.46 -29.51
N ASN A 457 -39.09 -66.47 -29.26
CA ASN A 457 -39.68 -66.83 -27.98
C ASN A 457 -39.11 -66.00 -26.80
N ASN A 458 -38.68 -64.77 -27.08
CA ASN A 458 -38.20 -63.83 -26.08
C ASN A 458 -39.32 -63.42 -25.12
N GLY A 459 -38.97 -63.13 -23.87
CA GLY A 459 -39.91 -62.50 -22.94
C GLY A 459 -40.25 -61.05 -23.36
N PRO A 460 -41.49 -60.57 -23.10
CA PRO A 460 -41.77 -59.15 -23.05
C PRO A 460 -40.83 -58.44 -22.07
N GLY A 461 -40.31 -57.27 -22.46
CA GLY A 461 -39.27 -56.54 -21.73
C GLY A 461 -37.82 -57.00 -22.03
N ALA A 462 -37.61 -57.99 -22.91
CA ALA A 462 -36.27 -58.37 -23.33
C ALA A 462 -35.54 -57.19 -24.02
N SER A 463 -34.27 -56.96 -23.64
CA SER A 463 -33.44 -55.94 -24.30
C SER A 463 -32.97 -56.44 -25.66
N LEU A 464 -33.18 -55.62 -26.68
CA LEU A 464 -32.82 -55.87 -28.08
C LEU A 464 -31.46 -55.25 -28.43
N GLY A 465 -31.00 -54.30 -27.63
CA GLY A 465 -29.80 -53.51 -27.84
C GLY A 465 -29.99 -52.08 -27.33
N ARG A 466 -29.14 -51.17 -27.82
CA ARG A 466 -29.33 -49.72 -27.65
C ARG A 466 -28.80 -48.98 -28.87
N VAL A 467 -29.39 -47.84 -29.18
CA VAL A 467 -28.76 -46.82 -30.03
C VAL A 467 -27.91 -45.89 -29.17
N PHE A 468 -27.00 -45.15 -29.79
CA PHE A 468 -26.24 -44.09 -29.12
C PHE A 468 -25.89 -42.99 -30.12
N ALA A 469 -26.35 -41.78 -29.85
CA ALA A 469 -25.94 -40.56 -30.52
C ALA A 469 -25.12 -39.70 -29.54
N GLN A 470 -24.20 -38.92 -30.10
CA GLN A 470 -23.40 -37.94 -29.37
C GLN A 470 -23.64 -36.55 -29.96
N ASP A 471 -23.82 -35.57 -29.09
CA ASP A 471 -23.87 -34.16 -29.44
C ASP A 471 -22.65 -33.43 -28.83
N PRO A 472 -21.96 -32.53 -29.57
CA PRO A 472 -20.84 -31.72 -29.06
C PRO A 472 -21.22 -30.60 -28.08
N ASP A 473 -22.47 -30.12 -28.10
CA ASP A 473 -22.89 -28.90 -27.42
C ASP A 473 -22.97 -29.11 -25.87
N LEU A 474 -23.22 -28.05 -25.10
CA LEU A 474 -23.10 -28.08 -23.63
C LEU A 474 -24.45 -28.12 -22.90
N GLY A 475 -24.50 -28.90 -21.82
CA GLY A 475 -25.56 -28.83 -20.82
C GLY A 475 -26.91 -29.37 -21.32
N LYS A 476 -27.73 -28.52 -21.92
CA LYS A 476 -29.04 -28.90 -22.49
C LYS A 476 -29.01 -29.10 -23.99
N ASN A 477 -28.15 -28.36 -24.68
CA ASN A 477 -27.95 -28.47 -26.12
C ASN A 477 -27.29 -29.83 -26.40
N GLY A 478 -26.22 -30.17 -25.67
CA GLY A 478 -25.64 -31.53 -25.70
C GLY A 478 -26.47 -32.67 -25.08
N LEU A 479 -27.69 -32.43 -24.57
CA LEU A 479 -28.48 -33.45 -23.87
C LEU A 479 -29.44 -34.15 -24.84
N VAL A 480 -29.01 -35.31 -25.32
CA VAL A 480 -29.75 -36.13 -26.28
C VAL A 480 -30.85 -36.96 -25.59
N PHE A 481 -32.06 -36.86 -26.12
CA PHE A 481 -33.21 -37.73 -25.85
C PHE A 481 -33.52 -38.59 -27.08
N TYR A 482 -34.06 -39.79 -26.87
CA TYR A 482 -34.39 -40.75 -27.94
C TYR A 482 -35.90 -40.97 -28.07
N GLU A 483 -36.42 -40.88 -29.30
CA GLU A 483 -37.85 -41.12 -29.61
C GLU A 483 -38.00 -42.14 -30.76
N LEU A 484 -39.02 -43.00 -30.67
CA LEU A 484 -39.31 -44.01 -31.68
C LEU A 484 -40.18 -43.40 -32.79
N LEU A 485 -39.59 -43.21 -33.98
CA LEU A 485 -40.34 -42.78 -35.16
C LEU A 485 -41.08 -43.96 -35.78
N ASP A 486 -42.40 -43.91 -35.68
CA ASP A 486 -43.29 -45.01 -36.02
C ASP A 486 -43.55 -45.10 -37.53
N MET A 487 -42.65 -45.78 -38.24
CA MET A 487 -42.76 -46.00 -39.68
C MET A 487 -43.93 -46.95 -39.99
N LEU A 488 -44.90 -46.45 -40.76
CA LEU A 488 -46.10 -47.19 -41.18
C LEU A 488 -45.79 -48.27 -42.23
N SER A 489 -45.17 -49.37 -41.81
CA SER A 489 -45.18 -50.63 -42.56
C SER A 489 -46.62 -51.17 -42.66
N GLU A 490 -47.01 -51.72 -43.81
CA GLU A 490 -48.43 -51.76 -44.27
C GLU A 490 -49.45 -52.54 -43.42
N ARG A 491 -49.08 -53.14 -42.27
CA ARG A 491 -49.99 -53.90 -41.40
C ARG A 491 -49.83 -53.71 -39.89
N GLN A 492 -48.77 -53.07 -39.39
CA GLN A 492 -48.58 -52.82 -37.96
C GLN A 492 -47.55 -51.70 -37.73
N THR A 493 -47.69 -51.02 -36.59
CA THR A 493 -46.74 -50.00 -36.12
C THR A 493 -45.54 -50.62 -35.42
N ALA A 494 -44.36 -50.02 -35.58
CA ALA A 494 -43.16 -50.39 -34.82
C ALA A 494 -43.39 -50.19 -33.32
N SER A 495 -44.18 -49.17 -32.96
CA SER A 495 -44.61 -48.90 -31.57
C SER A 495 -45.41 -50.04 -30.92
N SER A 496 -45.92 -51.02 -31.68
CA SER A 496 -46.55 -52.22 -31.11
C SER A 496 -45.54 -53.30 -30.68
N PHE A 497 -44.40 -53.39 -31.37
CA PHE A 497 -43.38 -54.43 -31.17
C PHE A 497 -42.24 -54.00 -30.23
N VAL A 498 -41.86 -52.72 -30.24
CA VAL A 498 -40.69 -52.21 -29.48
C VAL A 498 -41.02 -50.96 -28.66
N ALA A 499 -40.20 -50.74 -27.62
CA ALA A 499 -40.07 -49.47 -26.90
C ALA A 499 -38.62 -49.00 -26.96
N VAL A 500 -38.42 -47.68 -26.98
CA VAL A 500 -37.12 -47.01 -26.80
C VAL A 500 -37.20 -46.23 -25.50
N GLU A 501 -36.16 -46.33 -24.66
CA GLU A 501 -36.03 -45.54 -23.43
C GLU A 501 -35.38 -44.18 -23.74
N SER A 502 -36.06 -43.09 -23.36
CA SER A 502 -35.74 -41.72 -23.78
C SER A 502 -34.34 -41.26 -23.37
N ASP A 503 -33.85 -41.72 -22.22
CA ASP A 503 -32.66 -41.15 -21.57
C ASP A 503 -31.41 -42.01 -21.84
N SER A 504 -31.57 -43.23 -22.35
CA SER A 504 -30.50 -44.23 -22.49
C SER A 504 -30.32 -44.78 -23.91
N GLY A 505 -31.31 -44.58 -24.79
CA GLY A 505 -31.35 -45.19 -26.11
C GLY A 505 -31.58 -46.70 -26.09
N ALA A 506 -31.87 -47.30 -24.93
CA ALA A 506 -32.10 -48.74 -24.79
C ALA A 506 -33.39 -49.17 -25.50
N ILE A 507 -33.31 -50.25 -26.29
CA ILE A 507 -34.43 -50.79 -27.06
C ILE A 507 -34.90 -52.08 -26.39
N THR A 508 -36.19 -52.20 -26.15
CA THR A 508 -36.82 -53.37 -25.53
C THR A 508 -38.00 -53.90 -26.34
N ALA A 509 -38.22 -55.20 -26.31
CA ALA A 509 -39.36 -55.85 -26.95
C ALA A 509 -40.62 -55.68 -26.10
N LYS A 510 -41.75 -55.27 -26.69
CA LYS A 510 -43.07 -55.28 -26.07
C LYS A 510 -43.75 -56.65 -26.16
N THR A 511 -43.35 -57.45 -27.14
CA THR A 511 -43.93 -58.76 -27.46
C THR A 511 -42.85 -59.84 -27.53
N SER A 512 -43.26 -61.11 -27.42
CA SER A 512 -42.47 -62.24 -27.92
C SER A 512 -42.47 -62.22 -29.45
N PHE A 513 -41.30 -62.38 -30.06
CA PHE A 513 -41.15 -62.64 -31.50
C PHE A 513 -41.23 -64.13 -31.80
N ASP A 514 -41.56 -64.41 -33.06
CA ASP A 514 -41.99 -65.69 -33.64
C ASP A 514 -41.51 -65.62 -35.10
N PHE A 515 -40.57 -66.49 -35.48
CA PHE A 515 -39.82 -66.39 -36.72
C PHE A 515 -40.66 -66.80 -37.94
N GLU A 516 -41.58 -67.74 -37.76
CA GLU A 516 -42.50 -68.24 -38.79
C GLU A 516 -43.46 -67.13 -39.24
N ARG A 517 -43.85 -66.24 -38.32
CA ARG A 517 -44.69 -65.07 -38.61
C ARG A 517 -43.88 -63.82 -38.97
N LEU A 518 -42.76 -63.56 -38.32
CA LEU A 518 -42.03 -62.28 -38.45
C LEU A 518 -40.50 -62.46 -38.33
N ARG A 519 -39.85 -62.75 -39.46
CA ARG A 519 -38.38 -62.91 -39.56
C ARG A 519 -37.56 -61.64 -39.30
N GLY A 520 -38.19 -60.47 -39.35
CA GLY A 520 -37.55 -59.19 -39.06
C GLY A 520 -38.31 -57.99 -39.62
N PHE A 521 -37.95 -56.80 -39.15
CA PHE A 521 -38.51 -55.51 -39.59
C PHE A 521 -37.50 -54.38 -39.31
N HIS A 522 -37.76 -53.20 -39.88
CA HIS A 522 -36.96 -52.00 -39.62
C HIS A 522 -37.84 -50.89 -39.03
N PHE A 523 -37.23 -50.04 -38.21
CA PHE A 523 -37.85 -48.85 -37.62
C PHE A 523 -36.83 -47.73 -37.50
N GLN A 524 -37.27 -46.50 -37.23
CA GLN A 524 -36.37 -45.36 -37.05
C GLN A 524 -36.40 -44.88 -35.61
N VAL A 525 -35.24 -44.46 -35.11
CA VAL A 525 -35.11 -43.80 -33.81
C VAL A 525 -34.54 -42.42 -34.06
N GLU A 526 -35.23 -41.39 -33.57
CA GLU A 526 -34.76 -40.02 -33.55
C GLU A 526 -33.92 -39.80 -32.29
N ALA A 527 -32.75 -39.18 -32.45
CA ALA A 527 -32.00 -38.57 -31.36
C ALA A 527 -32.20 -37.06 -31.46
N ARG A 528 -32.63 -36.43 -30.37
CA ARG A 528 -33.10 -35.04 -30.34
C ARG A 528 -32.54 -34.32 -29.12
N ASP A 529 -32.04 -33.11 -29.29
CA ASP A 529 -31.50 -32.33 -28.18
C ASP A 529 -32.58 -31.74 -27.25
N GLY A 530 -32.12 -31.13 -26.14
CA GLY A 530 -32.92 -30.29 -25.24
C GLY A 530 -32.81 -28.79 -25.52
N GLY A 531 -32.32 -28.39 -26.70
CA GLY A 531 -32.03 -27.02 -27.11
C GLY A 531 -33.22 -26.25 -27.65
N ILE A 532 -32.99 -24.98 -28.03
CA ILE A 532 -34.01 -24.08 -28.58
C ILE A 532 -33.39 -23.20 -29.69
N PRO A 533 -33.76 -23.37 -30.98
CA PRO A 533 -34.64 -24.42 -31.50
C PRO A 533 -33.99 -25.80 -31.36
N PRO A 534 -34.76 -26.85 -31.02
CA PRO A 534 -34.22 -28.18 -30.90
C PRO A 534 -33.96 -28.80 -32.26
N ARG A 535 -32.89 -29.58 -32.35
CA ARG A 535 -32.41 -30.27 -33.54
C ARG A 535 -32.39 -31.78 -33.29
N SER A 536 -32.23 -32.53 -34.37
CA SER A 536 -32.26 -33.99 -34.33
C SER A 536 -31.57 -34.64 -35.52
N ALA A 537 -31.29 -35.93 -35.37
CA ALA A 537 -30.96 -36.85 -36.45
C ALA A 537 -31.69 -38.18 -36.24
N THR A 538 -31.70 -39.04 -37.26
CA THR A 538 -32.36 -40.34 -37.21
C THR A 538 -31.39 -41.47 -37.57
N VAL A 539 -31.56 -42.63 -36.93
CA VAL A 539 -30.91 -43.90 -37.27
C VAL A 539 -31.97 -44.93 -37.65
N THR A 540 -31.70 -45.73 -38.68
CA THR A 540 -32.59 -46.85 -39.04
C THR A 540 -32.09 -48.13 -38.37
N VAL A 541 -32.91 -48.73 -37.52
CA VAL A 541 -32.60 -49.97 -36.81
C VAL A 541 -33.24 -51.13 -37.56
N ASN A 542 -32.41 -52.06 -38.04
CA ASN A 542 -32.82 -53.29 -38.69
C ASN A 542 -32.84 -54.41 -37.64
N LEU A 543 -34.03 -54.88 -37.24
CA LEU A 543 -34.17 -55.97 -36.27
C LEU A 543 -34.44 -57.29 -37.01
N PHE A 544 -33.52 -58.24 -36.84
CA PHE A 544 -33.65 -59.60 -37.35
C PHE A 544 -34.03 -60.55 -36.22
N VAL A 545 -35.05 -61.37 -36.46
CA VAL A 545 -35.43 -62.46 -35.55
C VAL A 545 -34.60 -63.68 -35.92
N VAL A 546 -34.07 -64.36 -34.90
CA VAL A 546 -33.21 -65.54 -35.05
C VAL A 546 -33.99 -66.77 -34.60
N ASP A 547 -34.27 -67.60 -35.61
CA ASP A 547 -34.76 -68.98 -35.61
C ASP A 547 -34.20 -69.83 -34.46
N ARG A 548 -35.08 -70.53 -33.73
CA ARG A 548 -34.74 -71.50 -32.69
C ARG A 548 -35.62 -72.74 -32.83
N ASN A 549 -34.99 -73.91 -32.82
CA ASN A 549 -35.66 -75.22 -32.98
C ASN A 549 -36.75 -75.49 -31.92
N ASP A 550 -37.99 -75.08 -32.20
CA ASP A 550 -39.13 -75.14 -31.27
C ASP A 550 -40.35 -75.85 -31.89
N ASN A 551 -40.48 -75.85 -33.22
CA ASN A 551 -41.39 -76.75 -33.92
C ASN A 551 -40.72 -78.12 -34.09
N ALA A 552 -41.54 -79.17 -34.06
CA ALA A 552 -41.09 -80.54 -34.25
C ALA A 552 -41.57 -81.07 -35.61
N PRO A 553 -40.77 -81.87 -36.34
CA PRO A 553 -41.07 -82.24 -37.71
C PRO A 553 -42.40 -82.98 -37.85
N VAL A 554 -43.32 -82.47 -38.65
CA VAL A 554 -44.68 -83.01 -38.80
C VAL A 554 -44.73 -84.00 -39.96
N ILE A 555 -45.07 -85.26 -39.68
CA ILE A 555 -45.21 -86.31 -40.71
C ILE A 555 -46.54 -86.13 -41.45
N LEU A 556 -46.45 -85.70 -42.71
CA LEU A 556 -47.57 -85.45 -43.61
C LEU A 556 -48.07 -86.73 -44.32
N PHE A 557 -47.18 -87.71 -44.54
CA PHE A 557 -47.53 -88.98 -45.18
C PHE A 557 -46.58 -90.12 -44.75
N PRO A 558 -47.07 -91.36 -44.55
CA PRO A 558 -48.45 -91.81 -44.66
C PRO A 558 -49.33 -91.39 -43.47
N VAL A 559 -50.59 -91.06 -43.74
CA VAL A 559 -51.54 -90.56 -42.72
C VAL A 559 -52.20 -91.73 -41.96
N PRO A 560 -52.10 -91.79 -40.61
CA PRO A 560 -52.81 -92.80 -39.81
C PRO A 560 -54.33 -92.53 -39.84
N ARG A 561 -55.14 -93.59 -40.03
CA ARG A 561 -56.61 -93.47 -40.06
C ARG A 561 -57.19 -93.89 -38.72
N ASN A 562 -57.91 -92.98 -38.06
CA ASN A 562 -58.58 -93.21 -36.77
C ASN A 562 -57.65 -93.84 -35.70
N GLY A 563 -56.39 -93.41 -35.64
CA GLY A 563 -55.40 -93.93 -34.70
C GLY A 563 -54.79 -95.29 -35.08
N SER A 564 -55.29 -95.98 -36.10
CA SER A 564 -54.71 -97.25 -36.55
C SER A 564 -53.36 -97.05 -37.26
N VAL A 565 -52.45 -98.00 -37.04
CA VAL A 565 -51.14 -98.08 -37.70
C VAL A 565 -51.35 -98.11 -39.23
N PRO A 566 -50.78 -97.16 -40.01
CA PRO A 566 -50.85 -97.24 -41.47
C PRO A 566 -50.12 -98.49 -41.97
N VAL A 567 -50.83 -99.32 -42.76
CA VAL A 567 -50.34 -100.61 -43.27
C VAL A 567 -50.07 -100.52 -44.77
N GLU A 568 -48.82 -100.76 -45.16
CA GLU A 568 -48.40 -100.89 -46.56
C GLU A 568 -48.31 -102.36 -46.97
N ILE A 569 -48.73 -102.71 -48.18
CA ILE A 569 -48.76 -104.09 -48.67
C ILE A 569 -47.60 -104.32 -49.64
N VAL A 570 -46.72 -105.26 -49.30
CA VAL A 570 -45.54 -105.61 -50.11
C VAL A 570 -45.68 -107.05 -50.62
N PRO A 571 -45.60 -107.30 -51.94
CA PRO A 571 -45.67 -108.65 -52.49
C PRO A 571 -44.45 -109.47 -52.06
N ARG A 572 -44.64 -110.76 -51.74
CA ARG A 572 -43.54 -111.69 -51.39
C ARG A 572 -42.57 -111.95 -52.55
N SER A 573 -42.92 -111.54 -53.77
CA SER A 573 -42.04 -111.51 -54.94
C SER A 573 -41.17 -110.24 -55.06
N ALA A 574 -41.25 -109.31 -54.10
CA ALA A 574 -40.44 -108.08 -54.11
C ALA A 574 -38.93 -108.38 -54.01
N GLY A 575 -38.16 -107.88 -54.98
CA GLY A 575 -36.71 -107.87 -54.94
C GLY A 575 -36.14 -106.92 -53.89
N SER A 576 -34.82 -106.97 -53.68
CA SER A 576 -34.11 -105.93 -52.93
C SER A 576 -34.24 -104.56 -53.62
N GLY A 577 -34.44 -103.49 -52.86
CA GLY A 577 -34.62 -102.13 -53.35
C GLY A 577 -36.04 -101.75 -53.78
N HIS A 578 -37.02 -102.66 -53.65
CA HIS A 578 -38.43 -102.37 -53.86
C HIS A 578 -38.92 -101.28 -52.90
N LEU A 579 -39.62 -100.27 -53.42
CA LEU A 579 -40.17 -99.16 -52.64
C LEU A 579 -41.44 -99.63 -51.93
N VAL A 580 -41.44 -99.54 -50.60
CA VAL A 580 -42.59 -99.87 -49.74
C VAL A 580 -43.50 -98.66 -49.63
N THR A 581 -42.92 -97.54 -49.20
CA THR A 581 -43.59 -96.23 -49.10
C THR A 581 -42.53 -95.12 -49.01
N LYS A 582 -42.95 -93.87 -48.94
CA LYS A 582 -42.07 -92.72 -48.67
C LYS A 582 -42.63 -91.97 -47.48
N VAL A 583 -41.87 -91.90 -46.38
CA VAL A 583 -42.22 -91.00 -45.28
C VAL A 583 -41.94 -89.57 -45.75
N VAL A 584 -42.96 -88.71 -45.69
CA VAL A 584 -42.84 -87.29 -46.00
C VAL A 584 -43.20 -86.52 -44.75
N ALA A 585 -42.29 -85.64 -44.34
CA ALA A 585 -42.50 -84.69 -43.27
C ALA A 585 -42.12 -83.29 -43.74
N GLU A 586 -42.58 -82.29 -43.00
CA GLU A 586 -42.28 -80.87 -43.16
C GLU A 586 -41.97 -80.29 -41.79
N ASP A 587 -41.14 -79.27 -41.74
CA ASP A 587 -40.86 -78.50 -40.53
C ASP A 587 -41.19 -77.02 -40.76
N ALA A 588 -41.51 -76.30 -39.69
CA ALA A 588 -41.90 -74.90 -39.78
C ALA A 588 -40.71 -73.93 -39.75
N ASP A 589 -39.65 -74.34 -39.05
CA ASP A 589 -38.42 -73.58 -38.78
C ASP A 589 -37.60 -73.34 -40.07
N SER A 590 -36.29 -73.04 -39.97
CA SER A 590 -35.43 -72.86 -41.15
C SER A 590 -33.98 -73.33 -40.93
N GLY A 591 -33.17 -73.26 -41.99
CA GLY A 591 -31.74 -73.59 -41.93
C GLY A 591 -31.44 -75.02 -41.49
N SER A 592 -30.79 -75.16 -40.32
CA SER A 592 -30.53 -76.44 -39.64
C SER A 592 -31.77 -77.04 -38.98
N ASN A 593 -32.67 -76.17 -38.52
CA ASN A 593 -33.79 -76.54 -37.67
C ASN A 593 -34.89 -77.20 -38.52
N ALA A 594 -35.11 -76.73 -39.75
CA ALA A 594 -35.88 -77.47 -40.75
C ALA A 594 -35.10 -78.57 -41.52
N TRP A 595 -33.85 -78.92 -41.14
CA TRP A 595 -33.10 -79.95 -41.87
C TRP A 595 -33.51 -81.37 -41.43
N LEU A 596 -34.52 -81.91 -42.12
CA LEU A 596 -35.04 -83.25 -41.86
C LEU A 596 -34.03 -84.38 -42.14
N SER A 597 -34.03 -85.37 -41.26
CA SER A 597 -33.31 -86.64 -41.40
C SER A 597 -34.18 -87.82 -40.97
N TYR A 598 -34.05 -88.95 -41.68
CA TYR A 598 -34.98 -90.09 -41.57
C TYR A 598 -34.24 -91.36 -41.12
N HIS A 599 -34.68 -92.01 -40.05
CA HIS A 599 -34.07 -93.27 -39.61
C HIS A 599 -35.11 -94.28 -39.07
N ILE A 600 -34.75 -95.57 -39.08
CA ILE A 600 -35.57 -96.64 -38.48
C ILE A 600 -35.06 -96.84 -37.05
N SER A 601 -35.90 -96.54 -36.06
CA SER A 601 -35.58 -96.69 -34.64
C SER A 601 -35.87 -98.10 -34.13
N GLN A 602 -36.96 -98.73 -34.60
CA GLN A 602 -37.32 -100.11 -34.27
C GLN A 602 -37.83 -100.84 -35.51
N ALA A 603 -37.58 -102.15 -35.59
CA ALA A 603 -38.01 -103.03 -36.67
C ALA A 603 -38.24 -104.45 -36.16
N SER A 604 -39.27 -105.15 -36.66
CA SER A 604 -39.44 -106.60 -36.45
C SER A 604 -38.29 -107.41 -37.04
N ASP A 605 -37.70 -106.95 -38.15
CA ASP A 605 -36.41 -107.41 -38.66
C ASP A 605 -35.62 -106.20 -39.20
N SER A 606 -34.51 -105.88 -38.54
CA SER A 606 -33.61 -104.77 -38.91
C SER A 606 -32.78 -105.03 -40.17
N SER A 607 -32.75 -106.27 -40.68
CA SER A 607 -32.09 -106.64 -41.93
C SER A 607 -33.00 -106.56 -43.16
N LEU A 608 -34.32 -106.49 -42.98
CA LEU A 608 -35.30 -106.62 -44.05
C LEU A 608 -35.60 -105.28 -44.77
N PHE A 609 -35.55 -104.16 -44.04
CA PHE A 609 -35.90 -102.83 -44.54
C PHE A 609 -34.78 -101.81 -44.31
N ARG A 610 -34.73 -100.79 -45.17
CA ARG A 610 -33.85 -99.62 -45.06
C ARG A 610 -34.60 -98.37 -45.47
N ILE A 611 -34.31 -97.23 -44.83
CA ILE A 611 -34.85 -95.92 -45.21
C ILE A 611 -33.75 -95.02 -45.78
N SER A 612 -34.10 -94.17 -46.75
CA SER A 612 -33.20 -93.14 -47.25
C SER A 612 -33.14 -91.95 -46.29
N ALA A 613 -31.98 -91.74 -45.66
CA ALA A 613 -31.80 -90.75 -44.58
C ALA A 613 -32.07 -89.29 -44.98
N SER A 614 -32.09 -88.96 -46.27
CA SER A 614 -32.39 -87.62 -46.80
C SER A 614 -33.67 -87.54 -47.64
N MET A 615 -34.36 -88.66 -47.90
CA MET A 615 -35.53 -88.70 -48.80
C MET A 615 -36.75 -89.43 -48.21
N GLY A 616 -36.64 -90.06 -47.04
CA GLY A 616 -37.73 -90.79 -46.40
C GLY A 616 -38.22 -92.05 -47.13
N GLU A 617 -37.62 -92.41 -48.27
CA GLU A 617 -37.98 -93.62 -49.02
C GLU A 617 -37.67 -94.90 -48.22
N LEU A 618 -38.71 -95.63 -47.83
CA LEU A 618 -38.60 -96.94 -47.21
C LEU A 618 -38.54 -98.01 -48.30
N ARG A 619 -37.44 -98.77 -48.34
CA ARG A 619 -37.19 -99.82 -49.33
C ARG A 619 -36.83 -101.15 -48.67
N THR A 620 -37.09 -102.26 -49.36
CA THR A 620 -36.52 -103.55 -48.98
C THR A 620 -34.98 -103.50 -49.05
N ALA A 621 -34.31 -104.04 -48.04
CA ALA A 621 -32.85 -104.15 -48.00
C ALA A 621 -32.39 -105.48 -48.65
N ARG A 622 -33.03 -106.59 -48.29
CA ARG A 622 -32.79 -107.94 -48.84
C ARG A 622 -34.02 -108.49 -49.57
N LEU A 623 -33.87 -109.67 -50.16
CA LEU A 623 -35.00 -110.48 -50.64
C LEU A 623 -35.85 -110.96 -49.45
N ILE A 624 -37.17 -111.02 -49.65
CA ILE A 624 -38.10 -111.63 -48.70
C ILE A 624 -37.92 -113.15 -48.76
N LEU A 625 -37.62 -113.76 -47.63
CA LEU A 625 -37.51 -115.21 -47.47
C LEU A 625 -38.87 -115.81 -47.08
N PRO A 626 -39.14 -117.08 -47.41
CA PRO A 626 -40.39 -117.75 -47.00
C PRO A 626 -40.61 -117.76 -45.48
N THR A 627 -39.51 -117.76 -44.72
CA THR A 627 -39.43 -117.71 -43.25
C THR A 627 -39.73 -116.34 -42.63
N ASP A 628 -39.74 -115.27 -43.42
CA ASP A 628 -39.97 -113.92 -42.88
C ASP A 628 -41.43 -113.76 -42.42
N ALA A 629 -41.62 -113.16 -41.24
CA ALA A 629 -42.93 -112.98 -40.63
C ALA A 629 -43.87 -112.16 -41.54
N ILE A 630 -45.13 -112.59 -41.62
CA ILE A 630 -46.13 -112.00 -42.54
C ILE A 630 -46.48 -110.56 -42.14
N LYS A 631 -46.63 -110.31 -40.82
CA LYS A 631 -46.65 -108.95 -40.26
C LYS A 631 -45.19 -108.51 -40.05
N GLN A 632 -44.87 -107.28 -40.45
CA GLN A 632 -43.64 -106.58 -40.11
C GLN A 632 -44.01 -105.22 -39.52
N ARG A 633 -43.44 -104.85 -38.37
CA ARG A 633 -43.68 -103.57 -37.70
C ARG A 633 -42.39 -102.75 -37.71
N LEU A 634 -42.49 -101.49 -38.11
CA LEU A 634 -41.39 -100.55 -38.19
C LEU A 634 -41.74 -99.28 -37.42
N VAL A 635 -40.77 -98.66 -36.76
CA VAL A 635 -40.89 -97.30 -36.22
C VAL A 635 -39.88 -96.44 -36.94
N VAL A 636 -40.37 -95.58 -37.84
CA VAL A 636 -39.56 -94.55 -38.49
C VAL A 636 -39.60 -93.29 -37.63
N VAL A 637 -38.44 -92.72 -37.38
CA VAL A 637 -38.27 -91.42 -36.74
C VAL A 637 -37.82 -90.43 -37.79
N VAL A 638 -38.48 -89.27 -37.82
CA VAL A 638 -37.99 -88.07 -38.49
C VAL A 638 -37.43 -87.16 -37.41
N GLN A 639 -36.19 -86.70 -37.60
CA GLN A 639 -35.47 -85.85 -36.66
C GLN A 639 -34.81 -84.72 -37.44
N ASP A 640 -34.88 -83.51 -36.93
CA ASP A 640 -34.22 -82.33 -37.49
C ASP A 640 -32.68 -82.34 -37.28
N ARG A 641 -32.04 -81.17 -37.39
CA ARG A 641 -30.65 -80.93 -36.97
C ARG A 641 -30.47 -79.65 -36.15
N GLY A 642 -31.50 -79.22 -35.41
CA GLY A 642 -31.34 -78.14 -34.44
C GLY A 642 -30.67 -78.59 -33.14
N GLU A 643 -30.46 -77.64 -32.25
CA GLU A 643 -30.02 -77.89 -30.87
C GLU A 643 -30.98 -77.21 -29.87
N PRO A 644 -31.78 -77.96 -29.08
CA PRO A 644 -31.89 -79.42 -29.06
C PRO A 644 -32.67 -79.94 -30.27
N SER A 645 -32.24 -81.08 -30.84
CA SER A 645 -32.95 -81.67 -31.98
C SER A 645 -34.29 -82.27 -31.56
N LEU A 646 -35.37 -81.87 -32.20
CA LEU A 646 -36.70 -82.41 -32.03
C LEU A 646 -36.96 -83.55 -33.03
N SER A 647 -38.00 -84.34 -32.77
CA SER A 647 -38.31 -85.50 -33.60
C SER A 647 -39.76 -85.94 -33.46
N SER A 648 -40.27 -86.59 -34.51
CA SER A 648 -41.55 -87.28 -34.52
C SER A 648 -41.35 -88.72 -34.98
N SER A 649 -42.25 -89.61 -34.56
CA SER A 649 -42.15 -91.03 -34.88
C SER A 649 -43.47 -91.57 -35.41
N ILE A 650 -43.39 -92.37 -36.47
CA ILE A 650 -44.54 -93.07 -37.05
C ILE A 650 -44.29 -94.58 -36.99
N THR A 651 -45.26 -95.31 -36.45
CA THR A 651 -45.29 -96.78 -36.60
C THR A 651 -45.88 -97.09 -37.97
N LEU A 652 -45.14 -97.87 -38.78
CA LEU A 652 -45.60 -98.40 -40.05
C LEU A 652 -45.82 -99.91 -39.92
N GLY A 653 -46.98 -100.39 -40.33
CA GLY A 653 -47.23 -101.80 -40.58
C GLY A 653 -46.82 -102.13 -42.01
N VAL A 654 -46.14 -103.26 -42.22
CA VAL A 654 -45.86 -103.77 -43.56
C VAL A 654 -46.34 -105.22 -43.63
N LEU A 655 -47.18 -105.51 -44.61
CA LEU A 655 -47.81 -106.82 -44.79
C LEU A 655 -47.23 -107.54 -46.00
N LEU A 656 -46.54 -108.67 -45.75
CA LEU A 656 -45.86 -109.45 -46.77
C LEU A 656 -46.82 -110.44 -47.45
N SER A 657 -47.65 -109.96 -48.38
CA SER A 657 -48.72 -110.71 -49.04
C SER A 657 -48.78 -110.49 -50.56
N ASN A 658 -49.04 -111.56 -51.31
CA ASN A 658 -49.26 -111.51 -52.76
C ASN A 658 -50.70 -111.10 -53.15
N SER A 659 -51.59 -110.92 -52.18
CA SER A 659 -52.98 -110.52 -52.37
C SER A 659 -53.42 -109.56 -51.25
N ALA A 660 -54.19 -108.54 -51.60
CA ALA A 660 -54.75 -107.62 -50.61
C ALA A 660 -55.80 -108.35 -49.75
N PRO A 661 -55.69 -108.34 -48.41
CA PRO A 661 -56.66 -108.99 -47.55
C PRO A 661 -57.94 -108.13 -47.44
N GLN A 662 -59.09 -108.77 -47.24
CA GLN A 662 -60.38 -108.07 -47.06
C GLN A 662 -60.53 -107.45 -45.65
N ILE A 663 -59.68 -107.86 -44.70
CA ILE A 663 -59.58 -107.30 -43.35
C ILE A 663 -58.08 -107.10 -43.10
N LEU A 664 -57.65 -105.89 -42.74
CA LEU A 664 -56.27 -105.66 -42.33
C LEU A 664 -56.03 -106.35 -40.96
N PRO A 665 -54.93 -107.10 -40.79
CA PRO A 665 -54.61 -107.69 -39.50
C PRO A 665 -54.21 -106.58 -38.52
N ASP A 666 -54.53 -106.78 -37.24
CA ASP A 666 -54.13 -105.87 -36.18
C ASP A 666 -52.59 -105.82 -36.03
N PHE A 667 -52.05 -104.68 -35.60
CA PHE A 667 -50.64 -104.43 -35.31
C PHE A 667 -50.40 -103.97 -33.86
N GLU A 668 -51.43 -103.94 -33.00
CA GLU A 668 -51.32 -103.55 -31.59
C GLU A 668 -50.52 -104.54 -30.71
N ASP A 669 -50.30 -105.79 -31.17
CA ASP A 669 -49.57 -106.84 -30.44
C ASP A 669 -48.29 -106.31 -29.75
N THR A 670 -48.19 -106.53 -28.44
CA THR A 670 -47.09 -106.07 -27.59
C THR A 670 -45.83 -106.92 -27.79
N TRP A 671 -44.65 -106.29 -27.66
CA TRP A 671 -43.39 -107.01 -27.65
C TRP A 671 -43.30 -107.92 -26.41
N GLU A 672 -43.24 -109.24 -26.58
CA GLU A 672 -42.97 -110.18 -25.48
C GLU A 672 -41.53 -110.02 -24.97
N THR A 673 -41.34 -109.13 -24.00
CA THR A 673 -40.09 -109.02 -23.24
C THR A 673 -40.01 -110.15 -22.21
N GLY A 674 -39.31 -111.23 -22.57
CA GLY A 674 -39.02 -112.36 -21.68
C GLY A 674 -38.23 -111.90 -20.44
N GLY A 675 -38.95 -111.54 -19.37
CA GLY A 675 -38.42 -110.82 -18.22
C GLY A 675 -39.15 -111.11 -16.92
N HIS A 676 -39.37 -112.41 -16.62
CA HIS A 676 -40.00 -112.84 -15.37
C HIS A 676 -39.15 -112.36 -14.18
N LEU A 677 -39.65 -111.38 -13.41
CA LEU A 677 -38.92 -110.81 -12.29
C LEU A 677 -38.68 -111.88 -11.21
N SER A 678 -37.40 -112.21 -10.97
CA SER A 678 -36.96 -113.09 -9.89
C SER A 678 -37.51 -112.59 -8.55
N THR A 679 -37.93 -113.51 -7.67
CA THR A 679 -38.44 -113.21 -6.32
C THR A 679 -37.45 -112.38 -5.49
N GLN A 680 -36.14 -112.46 -5.79
CA GLN A 680 -35.12 -111.62 -5.18
C GLN A 680 -35.27 -110.12 -5.50
N ASN A 681 -35.70 -109.78 -6.72
CA ASN A 681 -35.99 -108.38 -7.10
C ASN A 681 -37.25 -107.86 -6.41
N LEU A 682 -38.25 -108.74 -6.18
CA LEU A 682 -39.42 -108.38 -5.37
C LEU A 682 -39.01 -108.04 -3.93
N TYR A 683 -38.14 -108.84 -3.31
CA TYR A 683 -37.59 -108.53 -1.98
C TYR A 683 -36.76 -107.24 -1.96
N LEU A 684 -36.00 -106.93 -3.02
CA LEU A 684 -35.27 -105.67 -3.14
C LEU A 684 -36.22 -104.45 -3.19
N VAL A 685 -37.29 -104.53 -4.00
CA VAL A 685 -38.31 -103.48 -4.11
C VAL A 685 -39.09 -103.33 -2.80
N ILE A 686 -39.45 -104.43 -2.14
CA ILE A 686 -40.09 -104.40 -0.81
C ILE A 686 -39.15 -103.76 0.23
N ALA A 687 -37.86 -104.11 0.25
CA ALA A 687 -36.90 -103.51 1.17
C ALA A 687 -36.75 -101.99 0.94
N LEU A 688 -36.62 -101.55 -0.31
CA LEU A 688 -36.57 -100.13 -0.68
C LEU A 688 -37.88 -99.40 -0.31
N ALA A 689 -39.03 -100.03 -0.52
CA ALA A 689 -40.33 -99.50 -0.09
C ALA A 689 -40.41 -99.36 1.44
N CYS A 690 -40.00 -100.37 2.21
CA CYS A 690 -39.98 -100.32 3.68
C CYS A 690 -39.02 -99.24 4.21
N ILE A 691 -37.82 -99.09 3.63
CA ILE A 691 -36.88 -98.02 4.00
C ILE A 691 -37.48 -96.63 3.68
N SER A 692 -38.13 -96.49 2.52
CA SER A 692 -38.82 -95.26 2.13
C SER A 692 -39.99 -94.92 3.06
N PHE A 693 -40.75 -95.94 3.50
CA PHE A 693 -41.87 -95.77 4.42
C PHE A 693 -41.42 -95.41 5.84
N LEU A 694 -40.30 -95.97 6.31
CA LEU A 694 -39.65 -95.58 7.56
C LEU A 694 -39.15 -94.12 7.50
N PHE A 695 -38.51 -93.72 6.40
CA PHE A 695 -38.06 -92.34 6.20
C PHE A 695 -39.24 -91.35 6.16
N LEU A 696 -40.33 -91.70 5.45
CA LEU A 696 -41.57 -90.93 5.44
C LEU A 696 -42.22 -90.85 6.83
N GLY A 697 -42.21 -91.95 7.59
CA GLY A 697 -42.68 -91.99 8.97
C GLY A 697 -41.88 -91.06 9.90
N CYS A 698 -40.54 -91.01 9.76
CA CYS A 698 -39.70 -90.07 10.49
C CYS A 698 -40.00 -88.61 10.11
N LEU A 699 -40.18 -88.30 8.82
CA LEU A 699 -40.59 -86.96 8.37
C LEU A 699 -41.95 -86.55 8.94
N LEU A 700 -42.95 -87.44 8.89
CA LEU A 700 -44.28 -87.20 9.45
C LEU A 700 -44.23 -87.02 10.97
N PHE A 701 -43.39 -87.76 11.69
CA PHE A 701 -43.18 -87.58 13.13
C PHE A 701 -42.62 -86.18 13.46
N PHE A 702 -41.61 -85.70 12.72
CA PHE A 702 -41.10 -84.34 12.88
C PHE A 702 -42.14 -83.26 12.52
N VAL A 703 -42.98 -83.49 11.51
CA VAL A 703 -44.09 -82.59 11.17
C VAL A 703 -45.15 -82.57 12.28
N CYS A 704 -45.56 -83.71 12.83
CA CYS A 704 -46.51 -83.78 13.94
C CYS A 704 -46.01 -83.04 15.19
N ILE A 705 -44.71 -83.13 15.51
CA ILE A 705 -44.10 -82.35 16.61
C ILE A 705 -44.23 -80.84 16.34
N LYS A 706 -44.07 -80.38 15.09
CA LYS A 706 -44.23 -78.96 14.73
C LYS A 706 -45.67 -78.48 14.62
N VAL A 707 -46.65 -79.38 14.39
CA VAL A 707 -48.07 -79.02 14.21
C VAL A 707 -48.82 -78.94 15.55
N ASN A 708 -48.41 -79.69 16.57
CA ASN A 708 -49.04 -79.71 17.90
C ASN A 708 -48.77 -78.46 18.78
N GLN A 709 -48.32 -77.34 18.21
CA GLN A 709 -48.23 -76.02 18.87
C GLN A 709 -48.94 -74.95 18.02
N SER A 710 -50.21 -74.68 18.36
CA SER A 710 -51.18 -73.79 17.70
C SER A 710 -52.39 -73.55 18.66
N PRO A 711 -53.46 -72.75 18.38
CA PRO A 711 -53.82 -71.88 17.24
C PRO A 711 -53.32 -70.42 17.47
N VAL A 712 -53.89 -69.27 17.06
CA VAL A 712 -55.19 -68.77 16.52
C VAL A 712 -54.82 -67.55 15.61
N HIS A 713 -55.29 -67.33 14.37
CA HIS A 713 -56.65 -67.09 13.81
C HIS A 713 -57.36 -65.84 14.40
N CYS A 714 -58.03 -64.98 13.62
CA CYS A 714 -58.21 -64.83 12.15
C CYS A 714 -58.58 -63.35 11.85
N SER A 715 -58.81 -62.81 10.65
CA SER A 715 -58.93 -63.27 9.23
C SER A 715 -58.47 -62.09 8.30
N GLN A 716 -58.76 -61.88 7.00
CA GLN A 716 -59.56 -62.54 5.95
C GLN A 716 -59.12 -62.06 4.54
N SER A 717 -59.09 -62.95 3.52
CA SER A 717 -59.05 -62.63 2.06
C SER A 717 -57.84 -61.82 1.51
N CYS A 718 -57.12 -62.19 0.43
CA CYS A 718 -57.06 -63.40 -0.39
C CYS A 718 -55.74 -63.45 -1.21
N CYS A 719 -55.34 -64.63 -1.71
CA CYS A 719 -54.35 -64.93 -2.78
C CYS A 719 -52.97 -64.21 -2.77
N ARG A 720 -51.84 -64.89 -2.49
CA ARG A 720 -51.05 -65.83 -3.36
C ARG A 720 -50.39 -65.16 -4.58
N SER A 721 -49.06 -65.08 -4.76
CA SER A 721 -47.92 -66.03 -4.65
C SER A 721 -47.73 -66.95 -5.87
N ALA A 722 -46.53 -67.34 -6.32
CA ALA A 722 -45.13 -66.89 -6.13
C ALA A 722 -44.20 -67.80 -6.99
N GLU A 723 -42.91 -67.43 -7.14
CA GLU A 723 -41.75 -68.34 -7.36
C GLU A 723 -41.73 -69.24 -8.64
N GLU A 724 -40.62 -69.91 -9.02
CA GLU A 724 -39.19 -69.55 -9.11
C GLU A 724 -38.48 -70.71 -9.87
N LEU A 725 -37.39 -70.48 -10.64
CA LEU A 725 -36.49 -71.57 -11.03
C LEU A 725 -35.06 -71.16 -11.41
N ARG A 726 -34.14 -71.36 -10.46
CA ARG A 726 -32.81 -72.05 -10.51
C ARG A 726 -32.18 -72.32 -11.91
N TYR A 727 -30.84 -72.26 -12.10
CA TYR A 727 -29.72 -72.19 -11.14
C TYR A 727 -28.38 -71.72 -11.75
N GLY A 728 -27.63 -70.91 -10.97
CA GLY A 728 -26.22 -71.20 -10.66
C GLY A 728 -25.08 -70.86 -11.63
N ARG A 729 -24.33 -69.79 -11.32
CA ARG A 729 -22.88 -69.94 -11.01
C ARG A 729 -22.25 -68.78 -10.22
N LYS A 730 -21.35 -69.17 -9.30
CA LYS A 730 -20.25 -68.43 -8.63
C LYS A 730 -20.55 -67.28 -7.64
N MET A 731 -20.08 -67.56 -6.41
CA MET A 731 -19.38 -66.68 -5.47
C MET A 731 -20.21 -65.58 -4.78
N ALA A 732 -20.47 -65.83 -3.49
CA ALA A 732 -21.29 -65.00 -2.62
C ALA A 732 -20.48 -64.01 -1.79
N SER A 733 -21.11 -62.88 -1.50
CA SER A 733 -20.85 -62.04 -0.33
C SER A 733 -21.85 -62.37 0.81
N ASN A 734 -21.88 -61.51 1.83
CA ASN A 734 -22.99 -61.28 2.78
C ASN A 734 -23.13 -62.18 4.05
N PRO A 735 -23.80 -61.66 5.12
CA PRO A 735 -23.40 -61.93 6.52
C PRO A 735 -24.57 -62.21 7.51
N CYS A 736 -24.30 -62.13 8.83
CA CYS A 736 -25.24 -61.86 9.94
C CYS A 736 -24.49 -61.05 11.04
N MET A 737 -25.07 -60.13 11.84
CA MET A 737 -26.16 -60.22 12.85
C MET A 737 -25.83 -61.15 14.05
N THR A 738 -26.15 -60.85 15.32
CA THR A 738 -27.11 -59.87 15.91
C THR A 738 -26.77 -59.46 17.37
N SER A 739 -27.29 -58.30 17.80
CA SER A 739 -27.82 -57.89 19.15
C SER A 739 -27.44 -58.65 20.46
N ALA A 740 -27.03 -57.87 21.48
CA ALA A 740 -27.34 -58.09 22.92
C ALA A 740 -27.22 -56.76 23.72
N THR A 741 -27.70 -56.71 24.98
CA THR A 741 -28.00 -55.46 25.74
C THR A 741 -27.45 -55.42 27.18
N ILE A 742 -27.15 -54.20 27.69
CA ILE A 742 -27.11 -53.78 29.12
C ILE A 742 -25.98 -54.45 29.95
N ASP A 743 -25.10 -53.72 30.68
CA ASP A 743 -25.43 -52.94 31.89
C ASP A 743 -24.45 -51.78 32.22
N VAL A 744 -24.69 -51.07 33.33
CA VAL A 744 -24.02 -49.83 33.76
C VAL A 744 -23.15 -50.04 35.01
N THR A 745 -21.96 -49.43 35.08
CA THR A 745 -21.35 -49.06 36.39
C THR A 745 -20.31 -47.93 36.31
N THR A 746 -20.67 -46.79 36.93
CA THR A 746 -19.83 -45.90 37.76
C THR A 746 -18.51 -45.27 37.28
N VAL A 747 -18.48 -43.92 37.36
CA VAL A 747 -17.37 -43.06 37.88
C VAL A 747 -16.16 -42.84 36.94
N GLU A 748 -15.59 -41.64 36.78
CA GLU A 748 -15.65 -40.39 37.57
C GLU A 748 -15.92 -39.10 36.73
N ARG A 749 -15.90 -37.91 37.36
CA ARG A 749 -16.29 -36.62 36.77
C ARG A 749 -15.12 -35.74 36.30
N PHE A 750 -15.31 -35.16 35.10
CA PHE A 750 -14.92 -33.81 34.65
C PHE A 750 -14.01 -32.92 35.51
N SER A 751 -13.08 -32.24 34.82
CA SER A 751 -12.96 -30.78 34.94
C SER A 751 -12.62 -30.09 33.61
N GLN A 752 -13.55 -29.23 33.17
CA GLN A 752 -13.38 -28.01 32.35
C GLN A 752 -12.93 -28.10 30.87
N THR A 753 -13.79 -27.56 30.00
CA THR A 753 -13.58 -27.29 28.58
C THR A 753 -13.02 -25.89 28.34
N TYR A 754 -12.20 -25.72 27.30
CA TYR A 754 -11.83 -24.41 26.75
C TYR A 754 -12.75 -24.03 25.58
N LEU A 755 -13.05 -22.74 25.45
CA LEU A 755 -14.04 -22.19 24.53
C LEU A 755 -13.36 -21.28 23.49
N TYR A 756 -13.42 -21.67 22.22
CA TYR A 756 -13.00 -20.83 21.09
C TYR A 756 -14.21 -20.08 20.50
N ARG A 757 -14.01 -18.81 20.14
CA ARG A 757 -15.04 -17.92 19.60
C ARG A 757 -14.67 -17.48 18.20
N ALA A 758 -15.36 -18.00 17.19
CA ALA A 758 -15.36 -17.44 15.85
C ALA A 758 -16.47 -16.39 15.74
N SER A 759 -16.24 -15.34 14.95
CA SER A 759 -17.23 -14.28 14.67
C SER A 759 -17.34 -14.09 13.16
N LEU A 760 -18.50 -14.38 12.60
CA LEU A 760 -18.80 -14.13 11.20
C LEU A 760 -19.27 -12.69 11.03
N GLY A 761 -18.61 -11.91 10.17
CA GLY A 761 -19.06 -10.57 9.80
C GLY A 761 -20.03 -10.65 8.61
N LEU A 762 -21.21 -10.06 8.74
CA LEU A 762 -22.16 -9.87 7.64
C LEU A 762 -22.09 -8.41 7.19
N GLY A 763 -21.68 -8.19 5.93
CA GLY A 763 -21.78 -6.88 5.28
C GLY A 763 -23.21 -6.62 4.81
N SER A 764 -23.62 -5.35 4.86
CA SER A 764 -24.91 -4.91 4.31
C SER A 764 -24.70 -4.38 2.89
N ASP A 765 -25.44 -4.91 1.91
CA ASP A 765 -26.47 -4.15 1.18
C ASP A 765 -27.05 -4.92 -0.02
N ASN A 766 -28.28 -4.55 -0.40
CA ASN A 766 -28.95 -4.81 -1.68
C ASN A 766 -29.18 -6.27 -2.13
N ASN A 767 -30.21 -6.87 -1.54
CA ASN A 767 -31.30 -7.58 -2.23
C ASN A 767 -31.12 -7.90 -3.73
N SER A 768 -30.98 -9.19 -4.07
CA SER A 768 -32.15 -9.96 -4.50
C SER A 768 -31.82 -11.43 -4.78
N LEU A 769 -32.67 -12.34 -4.30
CA LEU A 769 -32.96 -13.62 -4.96
C LEU A 769 -34.23 -14.23 -4.35
N LEU A 770 -35.23 -14.46 -5.18
CA LEU A 770 -36.50 -15.08 -4.80
C LEU A 770 -36.38 -16.61 -4.88
N PHE A 771 -36.62 -17.30 -3.76
CA PHE A 771 -36.96 -18.73 -3.81
C PHE A 771 -38.48 -18.89 -3.72
N ARG A 772 -39.04 -19.63 -4.68
CA ARG A 772 -40.48 -19.85 -4.85
C ARG A 772 -40.79 -21.31 -4.53
N GLY A 773 -41.56 -21.54 -3.47
CA GLY A 773 -42.01 -22.87 -3.05
C GLY A 773 -43.23 -22.74 -2.16
N GLU A 774 -44.27 -23.53 -2.44
CA GLU A 774 -45.53 -23.49 -1.70
C GLU A 774 -45.43 -24.37 -0.45
N TYR A 775 -45.85 -23.83 0.70
CA TYR A 775 -45.91 -24.55 1.97
C TYR A 775 -47.27 -24.34 2.64
N SER A 776 -47.76 -25.38 3.31
CA SER A 776 -49.08 -25.37 3.94
C SER A 776 -49.13 -24.47 5.18
N ALA A 777 -50.30 -23.94 5.52
CA ALA A 777 -50.49 -23.07 6.67
C ALA A 777 -50.34 -23.77 8.04
N ALA A 778 -50.01 -25.08 8.08
CA ALA A 778 -49.77 -25.82 9.32
C ALA A 778 -48.34 -25.60 9.87
N ASP A 779 -47.33 -25.58 9.00
CA ASP A 779 -45.93 -25.64 9.40
C ASP A 779 -45.40 -24.30 9.95
N LEU A 780 -46.01 -23.18 9.54
CA LEU A 780 -45.64 -21.82 9.95
C LEU A 780 -45.96 -21.47 11.41
N ARG A 781 -46.52 -22.38 12.22
CA ARG A 781 -46.80 -22.13 13.66
C ARG A 781 -45.70 -22.57 14.62
N ASN A 782 -44.78 -23.45 14.22
CA ASN A 782 -43.75 -23.99 15.13
C ASN A 782 -42.44 -23.18 15.18
N LEU A 783 -42.31 -22.15 14.34
CA LEU A 783 -41.14 -21.25 14.30
C LEU A 783 -41.15 -20.14 15.38
N ALA A 784 -42.23 -20.02 16.16
CA ALA A 784 -42.36 -19.02 17.23
C ALA A 784 -41.81 -19.49 18.60
N THR A 785 -41.47 -20.77 18.75
CA THR A 785 -41.00 -21.37 20.01
C THR A 785 -39.71 -22.16 19.76
N GLY A 786 -38.57 -21.54 20.03
CA GLY A 786 -37.24 -22.07 19.65
C GLY A 786 -36.86 -23.38 20.33
N VAL A 787 -37.14 -24.50 19.67
CA VAL A 787 -36.64 -25.85 19.99
C VAL A 787 -36.04 -26.43 18.71
N GLY A 788 -34.80 -26.88 18.76
CA GLY A 788 -34.03 -27.24 17.56
C GLY A 788 -34.34 -28.62 16.99
N LEU A 789 -34.20 -28.75 15.67
CA LEU A 789 -34.14 -30.03 14.96
C LEU A 789 -32.71 -30.30 14.49
N ASN A 790 -32.16 -31.44 14.88
CA ASN A 790 -30.87 -31.94 14.39
C ASN A 790 -31.10 -32.87 13.19
N LEU A 791 -30.40 -32.63 12.07
CA LEU A 791 -30.07 -33.68 11.10
C LEU A 791 -28.60 -33.53 10.65
N PRO A 792 -27.88 -34.64 10.33
CA PRO A 792 -26.43 -34.62 10.19
C PRO A 792 -25.94 -34.70 8.74
N ILE A 793 -24.76 -34.13 8.46
CA ILE A 793 -23.88 -34.52 7.34
C ILE A 793 -22.45 -34.68 7.89
N SER A 794 -21.71 -35.67 7.38
CA SER A 794 -20.49 -36.24 7.95
C SER A 794 -19.17 -35.62 7.41
N CYS A 795 -18.06 -35.96 8.07
CA CYS A 795 -16.79 -35.24 7.99
C CYS A 795 -15.86 -35.63 6.83
N ILE A 796 -14.99 -34.68 6.45
CA ILE A 796 -13.79 -34.90 5.62
C ILE A 796 -12.64 -35.45 6.48
N HIS A 797 -11.76 -36.25 5.88
CA HIS A 797 -10.65 -36.93 6.56
C HIS A 797 -9.45 -36.00 6.81
N ILE A 798 -8.88 -36.04 8.02
CA ILE A 798 -7.64 -35.32 8.38
C ILE A 798 -6.42 -36.26 8.32
N ARG A 799 -5.24 -35.71 7.97
CA ARG A 799 -3.92 -36.36 8.12
C ARG A 799 -2.99 -35.44 8.91
N ASN A 800 -2.17 -36.01 9.80
CA ASN A 800 -1.46 -35.27 10.86
C ASN A 800 0.07 -35.45 10.74
N ARG A 801 0.87 -34.44 11.12
CA ARG A 801 2.32 -34.54 11.35
C ARG A 801 2.79 -33.57 12.45
N LYS A 802 3.73 -34.02 13.30
CA LYS A 802 4.26 -33.33 14.50
C LYS A 802 5.59 -32.58 14.23
N GLY A 803 5.97 -31.70 15.16
CA GLY A 803 7.25 -30.97 15.26
C GLY A 803 7.00 -29.45 15.39
N ASP A 804 6.88 -28.86 16.59
CA ASP A 804 7.95 -28.46 17.55
C ASP A 804 8.72 -27.20 17.07
N HIS A 805 8.93 -26.10 17.82
CA HIS A 805 8.63 -25.74 19.23
C HIS A 805 8.61 -24.17 19.41
N ILE A 806 7.81 -23.66 20.37
CA ILE A 806 8.11 -22.60 21.41
C ILE A 806 8.85 -21.30 20.98
N ASN A 807 8.50 -20.03 21.32
CA ASN A 807 7.56 -19.33 22.24
C ASN A 807 6.68 -18.32 21.42
N VAL A 808 5.51 -17.79 21.81
CA VAL A 808 4.79 -17.55 23.10
C VAL A 808 5.17 -16.26 23.87
N ASN A 809 4.43 -15.16 23.64
CA ASN A 809 3.59 -14.53 24.68
C ASN A 809 2.55 -13.56 24.08
N ALA A 810 1.40 -13.34 24.74
CA ALA A 810 0.23 -12.72 24.07
C ALA A 810 -0.90 -12.14 24.98
N THR A 811 -1.44 -10.97 24.61
CA THR A 811 -2.89 -10.56 24.71
C THR A 811 -3.52 -10.34 26.13
N PRO A 812 -4.86 -10.10 26.30
CA PRO A 812 -5.77 -9.05 25.74
C PRO A 812 -6.76 -8.41 26.77
N ARG A 813 -7.59 -7.40 26.38
CA ARG A 813 -9.11 -7.45 26.40
C ARG A 813 -9.88 -6.14 26.02
N GLN A 814 -11.19 -6.31 25.77
CA GLN A 814 -12.27 -5.36 25.38
C GLN A 814 -13.28 -5.17 26.57
N PRO A 815 -14.55 -4.61 26.52
CA PRO A 815 -15.41 -4.19 25.38
C PRO A 815 -16.38 -2.96 25.56
N ASN A 816 -17.28 -2.77 24.57
CA ASN A 816 -18.39 -1.80 24.41
C ASN A 816 -19.68 -2.17 25.24
N PRO A 817 -20.74 -1.31 25.41
CA PRO A 817 -21.80 -1.14 24.38
C PRO A 817 -22.65 0.19 24.37
N ASP A 818 -23.60 0.30 23.43
CA ASP A 818 -24.51 1.43 23.09
C ASP A 818 -25.73 1.72 24.00
N TRP A 819 -26.33 2.94 23.91
CA TRP A 819 -27.77 3.13 23.62
C TRP A 819 -28.25 4.55 23.17
N ARG A 820 -28.72 4.64 21.90
CA ARG A 820 -29.92 5.36 21.33
C ARG A 820 -30.40 6.78 21.76
N TYR A 821 -30.55 7.65 20.73
CA TYR A 821 -31.60 8.70 20.51
C TYR A 821 -31.70 9.91 21.51
N SER A 822 -32.14 11.13 21.18
CA SER A 822 -32.87 11.69 20.01
C SER A 822 -32.68 13.22 19.77
N ALA A 823 -32.90 13.67 18.53
CA ALA A 823 -33.60 14.92 18.13
C ALA A 823 -33.19 16.34 18.65
N SER A 824 -32.41 17.05 17.81
CA SER A 824 -32.69 18.39 17.23
C SER A 824 -33.07 19.64 18.06
N LEU A 825 -32.27 20.71 17.83
CA LEU A 825 -32.69 22.12 17.58
C LEU A 825 -33.50 22.92 18.63
N ARG A 826 -32.82 23.83 19.36
CA ARG A 826 -32.81 25.27 18.99
C ARG A 826 -31.81 26.10 19.82
N ALA A 827 -31.36 27.21 19.25
CA ALA A 827 -30.74 28.33 19.97
C ALA A 827 -31.75 29.48 20.14
N GLY A 828 -31.60 30.30 21.20
CA GLY A 828 -32.48 31.44 21.46
C GLY A 828 -31.94 32.36 22.56
N MET A 829 -31.46 33.55 22.17
CA MET A 829 -31.14 34.70 23.04
C MET A 829 -32.36 35.04 23.95
N HIS A 830 -32.21 35.59 25.16
CA HIS A 830 -31.54 36.87 25.50
C HIS A 830 -31.37 37.05 27.04
N SER A 831 -30.43 37.92 27.45
CA SER A 831 -30.46 38.77 28.68
C SER A 831 -30.53 38.13 30.09
N SER A 832 -30.02 38.72 31.19
CA SER A 832 -29.02 39.79 31.44
C SER A 832 -28.84 40.03 32.97
N VAL A 833 -27.78 40.76 33.38
CA VAL A 833 -27.61 41.52 34.66
C VAL A 833 -27.15 40.77 35.94
N HIS A 834 -26.11 41.33 36.59
CA HIS A 834 -25.63 41.18 38.00
C HIS A 834 -25.21 39.80 38.55
N LEU A 835 -24.48 39.66 39.67
CA LEU A 835 -23.34 40.41 40.30
C LEU A 835 -22.85 39.53 41.50
N GLU A 836 -21.72 39.87 42.15
CA GLU A 836 -21.29 39.35 43.48
C GLU A 836 -20.90 37.84 43.53
N GLU A 837 -20.06 37.33 44.45
CA GLU A 837 -19.02 37.97 45.29
C GLU A 837 -17.84 37.00 45.59
N ALA A 838 -16.89 37.45 46.43
CA ALA A 838 -15.64 36.78 46.79
C ALA A 838 -15.77 35.67 47.88
N GLY A 839 -14.68 34.91 48.11
CA GLY A 839 -14.53 33.94 49.21
C GLY A 839 -13.63 32.75 48.82
N ILE A 840 -12.31 32.77 49.00
CA ILE A 840 -11.48 32.79 50.23
C ILE A 840 -11.47 31.43 50.99
N LEU A 841 -10.29 30.79 50.94
CA LEU A 841 -9.64 29.86 51.90
C LEU A 841 -10.46 28.79 52.66
N ARG A 842 -9.98 27.55 52.57
CA ARG A 842 -10.00 26.56 53.67
C ARG A 842 -8.61 25.91 53.81
N ALA A 843 -8.19 25.65 55.05
CA ALA A 843 -6.86 25.10 55.35
C ALA A 843 -6.92 24.00 56.43
N GLY A 844 -6.48 22.79 56.05
CA GLY A 844 -6.03 21.70 56.94
C GLY A 844 -7.02 21.16 58.00
N PRO A 845 -6.52 20.33 58.94
CA PRO A 845 -5.20 19.65 58.96
C PRO A 845 -5.30 18.11 59.04
N GLY A 846 -4.19 17.39 58.82
CA GLY A 846 -4.09 15.95 59.08
C GLY A 846 -2.78 15.31 58.58
N GLY A 847 -1.83 15.10 59.49
CA GLY A 847 -0.57 14.36 59.28
C GLY A 847 -0.07 13.78 60.61
N PRO A 848 0.66 12.65 60.59
CA PRO A 848 2.11 12.66 60.87
C PRO A 848 2.88 11.58 60.05
N ASP A 849 4.21 11.44 60.01
CA ASP A 849 5.36 12.29 60.43
C ASP A 849 6.66 11.83 59.70
N GLN A 850 7.61 12.76 59.48
CA GLN A 850 9.10 12.61 59.52
C GLN A 850 9.83 11.57 58.61
N GLN A 851 11.13 11.70 58.26
CA GLN A 851 12.19 12.67 58.63
C GLN A 851 13.24 12.86 57.50
N TRP A 852 14.07 13.92 57.58
CA TRP A 852 15.28 14.15 56.74
C TRP A 852 16.57 13.63 57.43
N PRO A 853 17.78 13.93 56.89
CA PRO A 853 18.45 15.17 57.35
C PRO A 853 19.18 16.00 56.25
N THR A 854 19.54 17.23 56.61
CA THR A 854 20.29 18.21 55.80
C THR A 854 21.60 18.60 56.50
N VAL A 855 22.60 19.12 55.77
CA VAL A 855 23.82 19.76 56.33
C VAL A 855 24.11 21.07 55.58
N SER A 856 24.77 22.03 56.23
CA SER A 856 24.90 23.45 55.81
C SER A 856 26.36 23.96 55.86
N SER A 857 26.54 25.29 55.70
CA SER A 857 27.78 26.10 55.85
C SER A 857 28.72 26.17 54.62
N ALA A 858 29.43 27.28 54.34
CA ALA A 858 29.28 28.70 54.75
C ALA A 858 30.06 29.62 53.79
N THR A 859 29.78 30.93 53.82
CA THR A 859 30.55 32.01 53.14
C THR A 859 31.73 32.52 54.00
N PRO A 860 32.60 33.35 53.42
CA PRO A 860 32.84 34.66 54.04
C PRO A 860 32.84 35.86 53.05
N GLU A 861 32.37 36.99 53.56
CA GLU A 861 32.50 38.38 53.06
C GLU A 861 33.55 39.13 53.97
N PRO A 862 33.91 40.43 53.85
CA PRO A 862 33.04 41.59 53.53
C PRO A 862 33.68 42.83 52.81
N GLU A 863 32.93 43.95 52.83
CA GLU A 863 33.29 45.39 52.64
C GLU A 863 33.36 45.99 51.21
N ALA A 864 32.84 47.21 50.92
CA ALA A 864 31.86 48.09 51.62
C ALA A 864 31.38 49.27 50.72
N GLY A 865 30.21 49.89 51.01
CA GLY A 865 29.65 51.12 50.40
C GLY A 865 28.45 50.86 49.45
N GLU A 866 27.20 51.23 49.72
CA GLU A 866 26.58 52.59 49.84
C GLU A 866 26.69 53.42 48.54
N VAL A 867 25.64 54.06 47.98
CA VAL A 867 24.48 54.77 48.56
C VAL A 867 23.16 54.58 47.76
N SER A 868 22.03 54.86 48.44
CA SER A 868 20.59 54.98 48.08
C SER A 868 20.14 55.62 46.72
N PRO A 869 18.85 55.46 46.32
CA PRO A 869 18.34 55.71 44.96
C PRO A 869 17.59 57.06 44.74
N PRO A 870 17.25 57.43 43.48
CA PRO A 870 16.38 58.57 43.18
C PRO A 870 14.87 58.22 43.18
N VAL A 871 14.06 59.13 43.74
CA VAL A 871 12.60 59.17 43.59
C VAL A 871 12.23 60.42 42.78
N GLY A 872 11.32 60.32 41.81
CA GLY A 872 10.80 61.49 41.08
C GLY A 872 9.74 61.11 40.06
N ALA A 873 8.53 61.68 40.19
CA ALA A 873 7.40 61.38 39.30
C ALA A 873 7.23 62.45 38.22
N GLY A 874 6.75 62.04 37.03
CA GLY A 874 6.33 62.92 35.95
C GLY A 874 5.17 62.29 35.18
N VAL A 875 4.05 62.98 35.08
CA VAL A 875 2.80 62.47 34.47
C VAL A 875 2.51 63.25 33.19
N ASN A 876 2.25 62.59 32.06
CA ASN A 876 1.11 62.85 31.14
C ASN A 876 1.21 62.19 29.74
N SER A 877 0.07 62.20 29.04
CA SER A 877 -0.12 62.11 27.58
C SER A 877 0.23 60.81 26.85
N ASN A 878 -0.72 59.88 26.83
CA ASN A 878 -0.97 59.05 25.64
C ASN A 878 -1.58 59.91 24.53
N SER A 879 -0.91 60.10 23.39
CA SER A 879 -1.55 60.19 22.06
C SER A 879 -0.53 60.37 20.93
N TRP A 880 -0.40 59.38 20.05
CA TRP A 880 0.26 59.54 18.75
C TRP A 880 -0.81 59.60 17.66
N THR A 881 -1.02 60.79 17.08
CA THR A 881 -1.97 61.00 15.99
C THR A 881 -1.23 61.15 14.66
N PHE A 882 -1.37 60.16 13.78
CA PHE A 882 -0.88 60.27 12.40
C PHE A 882 -1.81 61.17 11.58
N LYS A 883 -1.28 62.30 11.10
CA LYS A 883 -1.95 63.16 10.12
C LYS A 883 -1.80 62.57 8.72
N TYR A 884 -2.90 62.48 7.98
CA TYR A 884 -2.89 62.52 6.51
C TYR A 884 -3.64 63.78 6.04
N GLY A 885 -3.15 64.38 4.94
CA GLY A 885 -3.69 65.62 4.38
C GLY A 885 -4.98 65.41 3.54
N PRO A 886 -5.81 66.46 3.36
CA PRO A 886 -7.07 66.39 2.61
C PRO A 886 -6.90 66.63 1.09
N GLY A 887 -7.86 66.18 0.26
CA GLY A 887 -7.74 66.25 -1.21
C GLY A 887 -9.02 66.44 -2.06
N ASN A 888 -10.13 65.75 -1.75
CA ASN A 888 -11.52 66.03 -2.23
C ASN A 888 -11.80 66.20 -3.78
N PRO A 889 -13.06 66.30 -4.29
CA PRO A 889 -13.49 65.34 -5.33
C PRO A 889 -14.25 65.94 -6.54
N LYS A 890 -14.67 65.07 -7.50
CA LYS A 890 -16.01 65.10 -8.13
C LYS A 890 -16.30 63.95 -9.13
N GLN A 891 -17.49 63.34 -8.99
CA GLN A 891 -18.57 63.05 -9.99
C GLN A 891 -18.21 62.47 -11.40
N SER A 892 -19.03 61.61 -12.06
CA SER A 892 -20.42 61.12 -11.82
C SER A 892 -20.68 59.72 -12.44
N GLY A 893 -21.82 59.07 -12.10
CA GLY A 893 -22.32 57.82 -12.72
C GLY A 893 -23.03 58.02 -14.09
N PRO A 894 -23.87 57.08 -14.60
CA PRO A 894 -24.87 56.29 -13.84
C PRO A 894 -25.09 54.80 -14.23
N GLU A 895 -26.11 54.20 -13.60
CA GLU A 895 -26.76 52.87 -13.77
C GLU A 895 -27.83 52.82 -14.92
N PRO A 896 -28.58 51.72 -15.19
CA PRO A 896 -28.30 50.26 -15.12
C PRO A 896 -28.96 49.38 -16.26
N LYS A 897 -28.88 48.04 -16.11
CA LYS A 897 -29.82 46.95 -16.54
C LYS A 897 -29.76 46.27 -17.95
N LYS A 898 -30.06 44.95 -17.87
CA LYS A 898 -30.69 43.99 -18.82
C LYS A 898 -29.83 43.07 -19.71
N GLN A 899 -30.43 41.89 -19.98
CA GLN A 899 -29.93 40.74 -20.74
C GLN A 899 -30.12 40.92 -22.26
N THR A 900 -29.39 40.16 -23.09
CA THR A 900 -29.91 39.17 -24.09
C THR A 900 -28.74 38.42 -24.77
N GLN A 901 -29.02 37.28 -25.41
CA GLN A 901 -28.09 36.41 -26.14
C GLN A 901 -27.54 37.06 -27.44
N VAL A 902 -26.42 36.53 -27.98
CA VAL A 902 -26.36 35.76 -29.26
C VAL A 902 -24.91 35.34 -29.59
N SER A 903 -24.75 34.20 -30.26
CA SER A 903 -23.49 33.53 -30.63
C SER A 903 -22.83 34.10 -31.89
N PHE A 904 -21.50 33.92 -32.06
CA PHE A 904 -20.80 33.45 -33.29
C PHE A 904 -19.36 33.05 -32.88
N LEU A 905 -18.93 31.78 -32.91
CA LEU A 905 -18.54 30.93 -34.05
C LEU A 905 -17.29 31.45 -34.80
N LEU A 906 -16.14 30.79 -34.60
CA LEU A 906 -14.92 30.96 -35.41
C LEU A 906 -14.33 29.60 -35.83
N ARG A 907 -13.51 29.60 -36.90
CA ARG A 907 -13.20 28.43 -37.73
C ARG A 907 -12.09 27.50 -37.19
N ARG A 908 -12.10 26.26 -37.70
CA ARG A 908 -11.06 25.22 -37.56
C ARG A 908 -10.67 24.71 -38.96
N LYS A 909 -9.53 24.00 -39.05
CA LYS A 909 -8.91 23.38 -40.25
C LYS A 909 -8.22 24.36 -41.22
N GLY A 910 -7.18 23.93 -41.95
CA GLY A 910 -6.49 22.63 -41.91
C GLY A 910 -5.73 22.32 -43.21
N GLU A 911 -4.74 21.42 -43.13
CA GLU A 911 -3.78 21.12 -44.20
C GLU A 911 -4.37 20.44 -45.44
N ALA A 912 -3.71 20.61 -46.59
CA ALA A 912 -3.14 19.51 -47.39
C ALA A 912 -2.39 20.04 -48.63
N SER A 913 -1.47 19.24 -49.18
CA SER A 913 -0.62 19.56 -50.32
C SER A 913 -0.98 18.75 -51.58
N GLN A 914 -0.73 19.31 -52.78
CA GLN A 914 0.18 18.68 -53.75
C GLN A 914 0.58 19.61 -54.92
N SER A 915 1.62 19.19 -55.63
CA SER A 915 2.51 19.97 -56.50
C SER A 915 2.04 20.18 -57.94
N ARG A 916 2.66 21.18 -58.58
CA ARG A 916 2.98 21.16 -60.02
C ARG A 916 4.47 21.46 -60.17
N GLN A 917 5.16 20.58 -60.89
CA GLN A 917 6.62 20.54 -61.11
C GLN A 917 7.45 20.27 -59.84
#